data_AF-A0A7W0FUF5-F1
#
_entry.id   AF-A0A7W0FUF5-F1
#
_cell.length_a   1.000
_cell.length_b   1.000
_cell.length_c   1.000
_cell.angle_alpha   90.00
_cell.angle_beta   90.00
_cell.angle_gamma   90.00
#
_symmetry.space_group_name_H-M   'P 1'
#
loop_
_entity.id
_entity.type
_entity.pdbx_description
1 polymer ?
#
loop_
_entity_poly.entity_id
_entity_poly.type
_entity_poly.pdbx_seq_one_letter_code
_entity_poly.pdbx_strand_id
1 'polypeptide(L)'
;MTWQPIDFQSIVSFDKALSEQLQHYLEDKQTYYSQLIASSIPTELGASIPLLAPSHVQKTLSEGVDIFTRKVNQSLQSRSTDKIRWENLANTLNAYMWEYTELLQGIAVELFQQLEQVGIEQWRAELLNVVKSIKEILLHRMDDLKWALKRLESSLVEYRQNQTPQSKTWLSQFFPPWKTIIDHNINKNLEKSQKFLNFRYQNFQHRYEQYIDLDSQIEKRMSKFLSYHILGTLDTNDQDNFKRLYRMLKLWKLNQQAKAIPERELIRVLRYSINPDKASNLFKSYFKALQNKLFSQSRRLKEPLDKLHDEITSANEAIRQLEFQSSLSGQRFELHTLGATISAYRTFLLESDPNPYVRTRGGFSEWIVGQEPSQTKLLTEQEFDIEKLDAQYKLLSDSFRNNYEISKANQEHICRQIQAILHDMGQPLASQAMMTRLANEFVHKLSDINELGSHSSDSVERITTLLSRALRADWKYTSLYDIPLFHDLYAIHMHILPPITDRNHINRLRQFKLLIDKLRHWVHEKNVQTHLNEIELTINDMKGYLQDFLAQIQRISRDESFTKAHGPGIISIIYQQLLEYRYLFGHFFHQLRQTEMEEKLLRNRFLFVDQYFETIENKLIEMREEIDRMQDT
;
A
#
# COMPACT_ATOMS: atom_id res chain seq x y z
N MET A 1 43.58 8.15 -18.29
CA MET A 1 42.14 8.09 -18.00
C MET A 1 41.97 8.09 -16.50
N THR A 2 41.42 9.16 -15.95
CA THR A 2 41.08 9.30 -14.53
C THR A 2 39.87 8.43 -14.24
N TRP A 3 40.08 7.35 -13.49
CA TRP A 3 39.00 6.55 -12.93
C TRP A 3 38.17 7.47 -12.04
N GLN A 4 36.91 7.67 -12.40
CA GLN A 4 35.96 8.12 -11.39
C GLN A 4 35.84 6.96 -10.40
N PRO A 5 35.97 7.22 -9.08
CA PRO A 5 35.71 6.20 -8.09
C PRO A 5 34.28 5.72 -8.31
N ILE A 6 34.12 4.40 -8.43
CA ILE A 6 32.81 3.76 -8.39
C ILE A 6 32.16 4.23 -7.10
N ASP A 7 31.12 5.04 -7.22
CA ASP A 7 30.38 5.53 -6.08
C ASP A 7 29.65 4.34 -5.47
N PHE A 8 30.20 3.79 -4.38
CA PHE A 8 29.63 2.65 -3.65
C PHE A 8 28.36 3.05 -2.85
N GLN A 9 27.82 4.24 -3.08
CA GLN A 9 26.54 4.69 -2.54
C GLN A 9 25.41 4.49 -3.55
N SER A 10 24.78 3.31 -3.45
CA SER A 10 23.42 2.99 -3.92
C SER A 10 23.17 2.85 -5.44
N ILE A 11 22.81 1.61 -5.80
CA ILE A 11 22.33 1.10 -7.10
C ILE A 11 23.46 0.63 -8.05
N VAL A 12 23.91 -0.61 -7.84
CA VAL A 12 24.56 -1.39 -8.92
C VAL A 12 23.46 -1.75 -9.92
N SER A 13 23.37 -1.01 -11.02
CA SER A 13 22.50 -1.39 -12.13
C SER A 13 23.15 -2.58 -12.86
N PHE A 14 22.62 -3.78 -12.62
CA PHE A 14 22.96 -4.96 -13.40
C PHE A 14 22.32 -4.85 -14.79
N ASP A 15 23.05 -4.19 -15.70
CA ASP A 15 22.64 -4.00 -17.08
C ASP A 15 23.64 -4.64 -18.05
N LYS A 16 23.32 -4.58 -19.34
CA LYS A 16 24.18 -5.12 -20.39
C LYS A 16 25.52 -4.37 -20.45
N ALA A 17 25.53 -3.06 -20.18
CA ALA A 17 26.74 -2.24 -20.21
C ALA A 17 27.76 -2.72 -19.17
N LEU A 18 27.31 -3.13 -17.97
CA LEU A 18 28.17 -3.73 -16.95
C LEU A 18 28.89 -4.99 -17.47
N SER A 19 28.17 -5.88 -18.16
CA SER A 19 28.79 -7.09 -18.72
C SER A 19 29.83 -6.77 -19.80
N GLU A 20 29.56 -5.77 -20.65
CA GLU A 20 30.47 -5.32 -21.71
C GLU A 20 31.71 -4.62 -21.11
N GLN A 21 31.53 -3.77 -20.10
CA GLN A 21 32.63 -3.11 -19.38
C GLN A 21 33.52 -4.13 -18.67
N LEU A 22 32.93 -5.12 -18.01
CA LEU A 22 33.70 -6.18 -17.35
C LEU A 22 34.49 -7.01 -18.38
N GLN A 23 33.89 -7.31 -19.53
CA GLN A 23 34.58 -8.01 -20.60
C GLN A 23 35.80 -7.23 -21.08
N HIS A 24 35.67 -5.94 -21.38
CA HIS A 24 36.79 -5.10 -21.79
C HIS A 24 37.88 -5.00 -20.72
N TYR A 25 37.49 -4.83 -19.45
CA TYR A 25 38.45 -4.81 -18.35
C TYR A 25 39.25 -6.13 -18.25
N LEU A 26 38.58 -7.27 -18.40
CA LEU A 26 39.23 -8.57 -18.37
C LEU A 26 40.11 -8.80 -19.60
N GLU A 27 39.74 -8.29 -20.77
CA GLU A 27 40.58 -8.31 -21.98
C GLU A 27 41.86 -7.48 -21.79
N ASP A 28 41.76 -6.29 -21.19
CA ASP A 28 42.92 -5.45 -20.88
C ASP A 28 43.84 -6.12 -19.87
N LYS A 29 43.28 -6.72 -18.81
CA LYS A 29 44.06 -7.48 -17.81
C LYS A 29 44.68 -8.72 -18.40
N GLN A 30 43.97 -9.45 -19.25
CA GLN A 30 44.52 -10.59 -19.98
C GLN A 30 45.71 -10.17 -20.86
N THR A 31 45.58 -9.05 -21.57
CA THR A 31 46.66 -8.48 -22.40
C THR A 31 47.87 -8.10 -21.54
N TYR A 32 47.65 -7.46 -20.38
CA TYR A 32 48.71 -7.12 -19.43
C TYR A 32 49.48 -8.36 -18.96
N TYR A 33 48.79 -9.41 -18.48
CA TYR A 33 49.46 -10.64 -18.03
C TYR A 33 50.11 -11.39 -19.20
N SER A 34 49.52 -11.38 -20.39
CA SER A 34 50.13 -11.94 -21.62
C SER A 34 51.49 -11.28 -21.93
N GLN A 35 51.58 -9.96 -21.78
CA GLN A 35 52.84 -9.22 -21.97
C GLN A 35 53.87 -9.51 -20.87
N LEU A 36 53.44 -9.61 -19.61
CA LEU A 36 54.32 -10.00 -18.50
C LEU A 36 54.92 -11.40 -18.69
N ILE A 37 54.11 -12.37 -19.11
CA ILE A 37 54.58 -13.72 -19.45
C ILE A 37 55.58 -13.66 -20.61
N ALA A 38 55.25 -12.96 -21.70
CA ALA A 38 56.10 -12.86 -22.88
C ALA A 38 57.44 -12.14 -22.62
N SER A 39 57.49 -11.22 -21.64
CA SER A 39 58.69 -10.44 -21.29
C SER A 39 59.55 -11.09 -20.20
N SER A 40 59.09 -12.19 -19.57
CA SER A 40 59.79 -12.87 -18.49
C SER A 40 61.17 -13.43 -18.86
N ILE A 41 61.45 -13.62 -20.16
CA ILE A 41 62.78 -13.97 -20.69
C ILE A 41 63.33 -12.80 -21.52
N PRO A 42 64.48 -12.20 -21.13
CA PRO A 42 65.15 -11.15 -21.88
C PRO A 42 65.78 -11.72 -23.16
N THR A 43 65.74 -10.94 -24.23
CA THR A 43 66.33 -11.28 -25.54
C THR A 43 67.73 -10.66 -25.67
N GLU A 44 68.71 -11.39 -26.21
CA GLU A 44 70.11 -10.95 -26.37
C GLU A 44 70.32 -9.75 -27.32
N LEU A 45 69.29 -9.40 -28.11
CA LEU A 45 69.29 -8.14 -28.85
C LEU A 45 68.90 -7.03 -27.87
N GLY A 46 69.87 -6.18 -27.52
CA GLY A 46 69.74 -4.99 -26.68
C GLY A 46 68.79 -3.91 -27.22
N ALA A 47 67.56 -4.29 -27.53
CA ALA A 47 66.42 -3.42 -27.62
C ALA A 47 65.48 -3.83 -26.50
N SER A 48 65.54 -3.09 -25.39
CA SER A 48 64.40 -2.92 -24.51
C SER A 48 63.16 -2.72 -25.38
N ILE A 49 62.30 -3.73 -25.49
CA ILE A 49 60.95 -3.52 -25.99
C ILE A 49 60.37 -2.47 -25.04
N PRO A 50 60.06 -1.25 -25.50
CA PRO A 50 59.52 -0.24 -24.60
C PRO A 50 58.25 -0.83 -24.00
N LEU A 51 58.22 -0.95 -22.67
CA LEU A 51 56.95 -0.91 -21.97
C LEU A 51 56.32 0.43 -22.37
N LEU A 52 55.26 0.35 -23.18
CA LEU A 52 54.41 1.43 -23.73
C LEU A 52 54.61 1.75 -25.22
N ALA A 53 53.83 1.06 -26.05
CA ALA A 53 52.92 1.72 -26.99
C ALA A 53 51.62 0.89 -27.04
N PRO A 54 50.43 1.50 -27.07
CA PRO A 54 49.17 0.76 -27.22
C PRO A 54 49.11 0.25 -28.66
N SER A 55 49.70 -0.91 -28.94
CA SER A 55 49.31 -1.64 -30.13
C SER A 55 47.86 -2.05 -29.92
N HIS A 56 46.95 -1.54 -30.75
CA HIS A 56 45.51 -1.89 -30.80
C HIS A 56 45.22 -3.39 -31.04
N VAL A 57 46.22 -4.26 -30.88
CA VAL A 57 46.11 -5.70 -30.98
C VAL A 57 46.05 -6.23 -29.54
N GLN A 58 44.84 -6.50 -29.07
CA GLN A 58 44.60 -7.24 -27.83
C GLN A 58 45.32 -8.59 -27.95
N LYS A 59 46.31 -8.84 -27.08
CA LYS A 59 47.06 -10.09 -27.09
C LYS A 59 46.39 -11.07 -26.17
N THR A 60 45.96 -12.19 -26.72
CA THR A 60 45.40 -13.29 -25.92
C THR A 60 46.47 -13.88 -24.99
N LEU A 61 46.04 -14.55 -23.93
CA LEU A 61 46.99 -15.19 -22.99
C LEU A 61 47.77 -16.31 -23.69
N SER A 62 47.17 -16.96 -24.69
CA SER A 62 47.83 -17.96 -25.54
C SER A 62 48.97 -17.39 -26.36
N GLU A 63 48.81 -16.21 -26.97
CA GLU A 63 49.89 -15.53 -27.69
C GLU A 63 51.08 -15.22 -26.77
N GLY A 64 50.82 -14.79 -25.54
CA GLY A 64 51.87 -14.51 -24.54
C GLY A 64 52.67 -15.76 -24.19
N VAL A 65 51.97 -16.88 -23.98
CA VAL A 65 52.57 -18.19 -23.70
C VAL A 65 53.34 -18.74 -24.90
N ASP A 66 52.85 -18.54 -26.12
CA ASP A 66 53.55 -18.96 -27.34
C ASP A 66 54.83 -18.16 -27.57
N ILE A 67 54.80 -16.84 -27.35
CA ILE A 67 55.99 -15.98 -27.39
C ILE A 67 56.99 -16.43 -26.32
N PHE A 68 56.52 -16.69 -25.10
CA PHE A 68 57.35 -17.23 -24.04
C PHE A 68 58.01 -18.55 -24.45
N THR A 69 57.24 -19.50 -24.99
CA THR A 69 57.75 -20.80 -25.45
C THR A 69 58.82 -20.64 -26.53
N ARG A 70 58.61 -19.73 -27.49
CA ARG A 70 59.62 -19.42 -28.52
C ARG A 70 60.90 -18.84 -27.91
N LYS A 71 60.78 -17.93 -26.94
CA LYS A 71 61.93 -17.34 -26.24
C LYS A 71 62.68 -18.35 -25.38
N VAL A 72 61.98 -19.27 -24.73
CA VAL A 72 62.58 -20.43 -24.04
C VAL A 72 63.45 -21.20 -25.04
N ASN A 73 62.88 -21.59 -26.18
CA ASN A 73 63.59 -22.37 -27.20
C ASN A 73 64.80 -21.63 -27.79
N GLN A 74 64.70 -20.32 -28.01
CA GLN A 74 65.81 -19.48 -28.47
C GLN A 74 66.93 -19.37 -27.42
N SER A 75 66.58 -19.16 -26.14
CA SER A 75 67.54 -19.12 -25.03
C SER A 75 68.24 -20.47 -24.79
N LEU A 76 67.57 -21.58 -25.11
CA LEU A 76 68.18 -22.91 -25.10
C LEU A 76 69.22 -23.07 -26.21
N GLN A 77 68.98 -22.50 -27.40
CA GLN A 77 69.87 -22.56 -28.56
C GLN A 77 71.06 -21.58 -28.47
N SER A 78 70.94 -20.47 -27.72
CA SER A 78 72.02 -19.50 -27.57
C SER A 78 73.09 -19.93 -26.54
N ARG A 79 74.36 -19.62 -26.83
CA ARG A 79 75.55 -19.97 -26.02
C ARG A 79 75.87 -18.93 -24.92
N SER A 80 74.96 -18.01 -24.61
CA SER A 80 75.24 -16.93 -23.64
C SER A 80 75.33 -17.45 -22.20
N THR A 81 76.13 -16.73 -21.40
CA THR A 81 76.41 -17.02 -19.99
C THR A 81 75.35 -16.48 -19.02
N ASP A 82 74.47 -15.57 -19.48
CA ASP A 82 73.46 -14.90 -18.65
C ASP A 82 72.07 -15.54 -18.78
N LYS A 83 71.98 -16.85 -18.52
CA LYS A 83 70.69 -17.54 -18.45
C LYS A 83 70.03 -17.28 -17.09
N ILE A 84 68.79 -16.77 -17.11
CA ILE A 84 67.98 -16.65 -15.88
C ILE A 84 67.83 -18.04 -15.27
N ARG A 85 68.10 -18.17 -13.96
CA ARG A 85 67.87 -19.41 -13.22
C ARG A 85 66.40 -19.80 -13.29
N TRP A 86 66.11 -21.04 -13.68
CA TRP A 86 64.74 -21.54 -13.84
C TRP A 86 63.87 -21.34 -12.58
N GLU A 87 64.45 -21.36 -11.37
CA GLU A 87 63.72 -21.09 -10.13
C GLU A 87 63.17 -19.67 -10.05
N ASN A 88 63.96 -18.67 -10.47
CA ASN A 88 63.54 -17.26 -10.47
C ASN A 88 62.44 -17.00 -11.49
N LEU A 89 62.55 -17.64 -12.66
CA LEU A 89 61.53 -17.56 -13.71
C LEU A 89 60.22 -18.21 -13.27
N ALA A 90 60.29 -19.39 -12.65
CA ALA A 90 59.14 -20.10 -12.09
C ALA A 90 58.45 -19.27 -11.00
N ASN A 91 59.21 -18.67 -10.07
CA ASN A 91 58.66 -17.81 -9.02
C ASN A 91 57.93 -16.59 -9.59
N THR A 92 58.53 -15.94 -10.60
CA THR A 92 57.95 -14.77 -11.26
C THR A 92 56.65 -15.10 -12.00
N LEU A 93 56.64 -16.20 -12.77
CA LEU A 93 55.43 -16.65 -13.45
C LEU A 93 54.35 -17.11 -12.47
N ASN A 94 54.72 -17.81 -11.39
CA ASN A 94 53.78 -18.20 -10.34
C ASN A 94 53.13 -16.96 -9.70
N ALA A 95 53.88 -15.89 -9.43
CA ALA A 95 53.33 -14.64 -8.90
C ALA A 95 52.29 -14.03 -9.86
N TYR A 96 52.62 -13.89 -11.15
CA TYR A 96 51.68 -13.34 -12.15
C TYR A 96 50.42 -14.20 -12.29
N MET A 97 50.54 -15.52 -12.27
CA MET A 97 49.41 -16.43 -12.37
C MET A 97 48.54 -16.43 -11.12
N TRP A 98 49.14 -16.26 -9.94
CA TRP A 98 48.41 -16.05 -8.69
C TRP A 98 47.62 -14.75 -8.71
N GLU A 99 48.24 -13.62 -9.05
CA GLU A 99 47.55 -12.33 -9.13
C GLU A 99 46.36 -12.36 -10.10
N TYR A 100 46.52 -13.02 -11.25
CA TYR A 100 45.40 -13.14 -12.19
C TYR A 100 44.30 -14.09 -11.70
N THR A 101 44.67 -15.17 -11.00
CA THR A 101 43.71 -16.09 -10.37
C THR A 101 42.93 -15.37 -9.26
N GLU A 102 43.60 -14.60 -8.42
CA GLU A 102 42.99 -13.82 -7.35
C GLU A 102 42.04 -12.75 -7.91
N LEU A 103 42.40 -12.10 -9.02
CA LEU A 103 41.52 -11.17 -9.71
C LEU A 103 40.21 -11.85 -10.16
N LEU A 104 40.31 -12.98 -10.87
CA LEU A 104 39.13 -13.70 -11.37
C LEU A 104 38.26 -14.22 -10.22
N GLN A 105 38.88 -14.71 -9.14
CA GLN A 105 38.17 -15.14 -7.94
C GLN A 105 37.47 -13.96 -7.25
N GLY A 106 38.16 -12.82 -7.11
CA GLY A 106 37.63 -11.60 -6.50
C GLY A 106 36.36 -11.12 -7.22
N ILE A 107 36.40 -11.04 -8.55
CA ILE A 107 35.24 -10.64 -9.37
C ILE A 107 34.09 -11.64 -9.21
N ALA A 108 34.37 -12.95 -9.20
CA ALA A 108 33.33 -13.96 -9.01
C ALA A 108 32.65 -13.87 -7.64
N VAL A 109 33.40 -13.55 -6.58
CA VAL A 109 32.85 -13.35 -5.23
C VAL A 109 32.05 -12.05 -5.16
N GLU A 110 32.60 -10.96 -5.68
CA GLU A 110 31.97 -9.64 -5.70
C GLU A 110 30.64 -9.65 -6.47
N LEU A 111 30.57 -10.36 -7.60
CA LEU A 111 29.34 -10.54 -8.38
C LEU A 111 28.17 -10.99 -7.50
N PHE A 112 28.36 -12.03 -6.69
CA PHE A 112 27.28 -12.56 -5.86
C PHE A 112 27.05 -11.74 -4.59
N GLN A 113 28.06 -11.03 -4.08
CA GLN A 113 27.86 -10.07 -2.99
C GLN A 113 27.00 -8.89 -3.45
N GLN A 114 27.24 -8.36 -4.65
CA GLN A 114 26.43 -7.31 -5.25
C GLN A 114 25.04 -7.83 -5.61
N LEU A 115 24.92 -9.05 -6.14
CA LEU A 115 23.62 -9.66 -6.47
C LEU A 115 22.75 -9.88 -5.22
N GLU A 116 23.36 -10.20 -4.08
CA GLU A 116 22.65 -10.30 -2.78
C GLU A 116 22.09 -8.94 -2.31
N GLN A 117 22.59 -7.81 -2.84
CA GLN A 117 22.07 -6.46 -2.56
C GLN A 117 20.98 -6.02 -3.55
N VAL A 118 20.78 -6.75 -4.64
CA VAL A 118 19.75 -6.44 -5.65
C VAL A 118 18.38 -6.83 -5.10
N GLY A 119 17.57 -5.82 -4.81
CA GLY A 119 16.20 -6.01 -4.37
C GLY A 119 15.33 -6.73 -5.40
N ILE A 120 14.34 -7.48 -4.92
CA ILE A 120 13.41 -8.24 -5.77
C ILE A 120 12.65 -7.37 -6.77
N GLU A 121 12.52 -6.06 -6.50
CA GLU A 121 11.89 -5.11 -7.41
C GLU A 121 12.62 -5.00 -8.76
N GLN A 122 13.90 -5.39 -8.79
CA GLN A 122 14.77 -5.38 -9.96
C GLN A 122 14.99 -6.77 -10.56
N TRP A 123 14.36 -7.82 -10.03
CA TRP A 123 14.48 -9.18 -10.54
C TRP A 123 13.67 -9.35 -11.84
N ARG A 124 14.20 -8.79 -12.92
CA ARG A 124 13.68 -8.90 -14.28
C ARG A 124 14.46 -9.94 -15.09
N ALA A 125 13.94 -10.35 -16.24
CA ALA A 125 14.62 -11.28 -17.14
C ALA A 125 16.03 -10.80 -17.54
N GLU A 126 16.20 -9.49 -17.66
CA GLU A 126 17.48 -8.83 -17.93
C GLU A 126 18.55 -9.16 -16.89
N LEU A 127 18.19 -9.17 -15.60
CA LEU A 127 19.13 -9.46 -14.50
C LEU A 127 19.73 -10.86 -14.66
N LEU A 128 18.90 -11.87 -14.91
CA LEU A 128 19.37 -13.25 -15.10
C LEU A 128 20.31 -13.36 -16.31
N ASN A 129 19.98 -12.67 -17.41
CA ASN A 129 20.79 -12.66 -18.62
C ASN A 129 22.16 -12.02 -18.39
N VAL A 130 22.21 -10.88 -17.67
CA VAL A 130 23.46 -10.19 -17.33
C VAL A 130 24.34 -11.07 -16.44
N VAL A 131 23.77 -11.65 -15.38
CA VAL A 131 24.50 -12.54 -14.47
C VAL A 131 25.02 -13.78 -15.20
N LYS A 132 24.23 -14.34 -16.12
CA LYS A 132 24.65 -15.46 -16.98
C LYS A 132 25.81 -15.06 -17.89
N SER A 133 25.75 -13.89 -18.53
CA SER A 133 26.82 -13.38 -19.40
C SER A 133 28.12 -13.18 -18.61
N ILE A 134 28.06 -12.53 -17.45
CA ILE A 134 29.22 -12.34 -16.57
C ILE A 134 29.82 -13.69 -16.16
N LYS A 135 28.97 -14.66 -15.78
CA LYS A 135 29.41 -16.02 -15.48
C LYS A 135 30.17 -16.65 -16.66
N GLU A 136 29.62 -16.58 -17.87
CA GLU A 136 30.22 -17.17 -19.06
C GLU A 136 31.58 -16.52 -19.38
N ILE A 137 31.69 -15.20 -19.26
CA ILE A 137 32.96 -14.47 -19.41
C ILE A 137 34.00 -14.95 -18.38
N LEU A 138 33.62 -15.06 -17.10
CA LEU A 138 34.53 -15.51 -16.05
C LEU A 138 34.97 -16.97 -16.22
N LEU A 139 34.04 -17.86 -16.59
CA LEU A 139 34.37 -19.26 -16.85
C LEU A 139 35.36 -19.39 -18.01
N HIS A 140 35.11 -18.66 -19.11
CA HIS A 140 36.01 -18.64 -20.26
C HIS A 140 37.42 -18.17 -19.87
N ARG A 141 37.54 -17.09 -19.09
CA ARG A 141 38.85 -16.58 -18.63
C ARG A 141 39.57 -17.53 -17.67
N MET A 142 38.83 -18.23 -16.81
CA MET A 142 39.42 -19.27 -15.95
C MET A 142 39.92 -20.47 -16.77
N ASP A 143 39.21 -20.85 -17.84
CA ASP A 143 39.64 -21.93 -18.74
C ASP A 143 40.87 -21.54 -19.58
N ASP A 144 40.91 -20.30 -20.10
CA ASP A 144 42.09 -19.74 -20.78
C ASP A 144 43.32 -19.80 -19.86
N LEU A 145 43.17 -19.44 -18.59
CA LEU A 145 44.26 -19.48 -17.61
C LEU A 145 44.69 -20.93 -17.31
N LYS A 146 43.76 -21.86 -17.15
CA LYS A 146 44.10 -23.29 -16.98
C LYS A 146 44.88 -23.84 -18.17
N TRP A 147 44.49 -23.47 -19.39
CA TRP A 147 45.21 -23.84 -20.60
C TRP A 147 46.64 -23.30 -20.57
N ALA A 148 46.80 -22.03 -20.19
CA ALA A 148 48.09 -21.37 -20.12
C ALA A 148 49.01 -21.98 -19.06
N LEU A 149 48.49 -22.31 -17.87
CA LEU A 149 49.26 -22.99 -16.82
C LEU A 149 49.84 -24.32 -17.32
N LYS A 150 49.03 -25.15 -18.00
CA LYS A 150 49.50 -26.43 -18.56
C LYS A 150 50.60 -26.24 -19.61
N ARG A 151 50.47 -25.22 -20.44
CA ARG A 151 51.41 -24.95 -21.52
C ARG A 151 52.73 -24.35 -20.99
N LEU A 152 52.65 -23.40 -20.06
CA LEU A 152 53.81 -22.84 -19.36
C LEU A 152 54.57 -23.91 -18.57
N GLU A 153 53.86 -24.82 -17.88
CA GLU A 153 54.47 -25.94 -17.17
C GLU A 153 55.31 -26.80 -18.13
N SER A 154 54.77 -27.12 -19.30
CA SER A 154 55.48 -27.91 -20.33
C SER A 154 56.79 -27.23 -20.76
N SER A 155 56.74 -25.92 -21.03
CA SER A 155 57.91 -25.14 -21.46
C SER A 155 58.93 -24.93 -20.34
N LEU A 156 58.50 -24.76 -19.08
CA LEU A 156 59.38 -24.61 -17.93
C LEU A 156 60.11 -25.92 -17.59
N VAL A 157 59.44 -27.06 -17.74
CA VAL A 157 60.06 -28.38 -17.56
C VAL A 157 61.17 -28.59 -18.58
N GLU A 158 60.93 -28.26 -19.85
CA GLU A 158 61.94 -28.29 -20.90
C GLU A 158 63.12 -27.35 -20.61
N TYR A 159 62.84 -26.15 -20.12
CA TYR A 159 63.88 -25.18 -19.75
C TYR A 159 64.76 -25.67 -18.59
N ARG A 160 64.14 -26.22 -17.54
CA ARG A 160 64.84 -26.78 -16.37
C ARG A 160 65.75 -27.94 -16.75
N GLN A 161 65.24 -28.90 -17.52
CA GLN A 161 66.00 -30.09 -17.93
C GLN A 161 67.32 -29.75 -18.65
N ASN A 162 67.33 -28.64 -19.39
CA ASN A 162 68.51 -28.17 -20.13
C ASN A 162 69.45 -27.27 -19.31
N GLN A 163 69.00 -26.70 -18.18
CA GLN A 163 69.85 -25.92 -17.26
C GLN A 163 70.51 -26.77 -16.18
N THR A 164 69.86 -27.82 -15.69
CA THR A 164 70.47 -28.75 -14.72
C THR A 164 71.38 -29.75 -15.45
N PRO A 165 72.69 -29.83 -15.13
CA PRO A 165 73.55 -30.87 -15.69
C PRO A 165 73.01 -32.25 -15.31
N GLN A 166 72.86 -33.15 -16.29
CA GLN A 166 72.49 -34.53 -16.04
C GLN A 166 73.48 -35.14 -15.05
N SER A 167 73.05 -35.36 -13.81
CA SER A 167 73.79 -36.23 -12.90
C SER A 167 73.79 -37.63 -13.53
N LYS A 168 74.98 -38.19 -13.78
CA LYS A 168 75.16 -39.56 -14.29
C LYS A 168 74.87 -40.60 -13.20
N THR A 169 73.76 -40.47 -12.46
CA THR A 169 73.31 -41.52 -11.55
C THR A 169 72.14 -42.26 -12.19
N TRP A 170 72.27 -43.58 -12.31
CA TRP A 170 71.26 -44.45 -12.93
C TRP A 170 69.87 -44.35 -12.28
N LEU A 171 69.80 -43.90 -11.01
CA LEU A 171 68.55 -43.67 -10.29
C LEU A 171 67.77 -42.44 -10.79
N SER A 172 68.42 -41.41 -11.37
CA SER A 172 67.70 -40.25 -11.92
C SER A 172 67.03 -40.52 -13.28
N GLN A 173 67.27 -41.69 -13.89
CA GLN A 173 66.55 -42.14 -15.09
C GLN A 173 65.21 -42.83 -14.77
N PHE A 174 65.06 -43.39 -13.57
CA PHE A 174 63.82 -44.05 -13.14
C PHE A 174 62.83 -43.11 -12.42
N PHE A 175 63.30 -41.96 -11.93
CA PHE A 175 62.48 -40.93 -11.31
C PHE A 175 62.73 -39.58 -11.99
N PRO A 176 62.00 -39.21 -13.06
CA PRO A 176 61.99 -37.82 -13.51
C PRO A 176 61.52 -36.93 -12.33
N PRO A 177 61.83 -35.63 -12.31
CA PRO A 177 61.30 -34.77 -11.26
C PRO A 177 59.79 -34.61 -11.44
N TRP A 178 58.99 -35.46 -10.79
CA TRP A 178 57.52 -35.39 -10.70
C TRP A 178 56.99 -34.14 -9.96
N LYS A 179 57.85 -33.14 -9.72
CA LYS A 179 57.49 -31.93 -9.01
C LYS A 179 57.12 -30.87 -10.04
N THR A 180 55.84 -30.49 -10.07
CA THR A 180 55.35 -29.40 -10.90
C THR A 180 56.11 -28.11 -10.60
N ILE A 181 56.48 -27.36 -11.63
CA ILE A 181 57.24 -26.11 -11.50
C ILE A 181 56.28 -24.95 -11.20
N ILE A 182 55.12 -24.97 -11.84
CA ILE A 182 53.99 -24.12 -11.51
C ILE A 182 53.30 -24.67 -10.27
N ASP A 183 52.89 -23.76 -9.39
CA ASP A 183 52.18 -24.10 -8.17
C ASP A 183 50.82 -24.76 -8.49
N HIS A 184 50.70 -26.04 -8.15
CA HIS A 184 49.48 -26.82 -8.34
C HIS A 184 48.26 -26.25 -7.60
N ASN A 185 48.47 -25.44 -6.56
CA ASN A 185 47.39 -24.77 -5.85
C ASN A 185 46.65 -23.73 -6.70
N ILE A 186 47.30 -23.15 -7.72
CA ILE A 186 46.66 -22.21 -8.66
C ILE A 186 45.52 -22.93 -9.40
N ASN A 187 45.81 -24.10 -9.98
CA ASN A 187 44.78 -24.86 -10.69
C ASN A 187 43.68 -25.37 -9.74
N LYS A 188 44.04 -25.79 -8.52
CA LYS A 188 43.05 -26.16 -7.48
C LYS A 188 42.14 -24.98 -7.13
N ASN A 189 42.67 -23.77 -7.02
CA ASN A 189 41.88 -22.58 -6.70
C ASN A 189 41.00 -22.12 -7.87
N LEU A 190 41.47 -22.26 -9.12
CA LEU A 190 40.63 -22.05 -10.31
C LEU A 190 39.47 -23.05 -10.36
N GLU A 191 39.72 -24.34 -10.08
CA GLU A 191 38.67 -25.36 -9.99
C GLU A 191 37.66 -25.06 -8.88
N LYS A 192 38.13 -24.62 -7.70
CA LYS A 192 37.25 -24.17 -6.61
C LYS A 192 36.42 -22.96 -7.02
N SER A 193 37.02 -21.98 -7.69
CA SER A 193 36.35 -20.76 -8.15
C SER A 193 35.28 -21.06 -9.21
N GLN A 194 35.57 -21.94 -10.17
CA GLN A 194 34.58 -22.41 -11.15
C GLN A 194 33.42 -23.16 -10.48
N LYS A 195 33.71 -24.04 -9.51
CA LYS A 195 32.67 -24.74 -8.73
C LYS A 195 31.80 -23.76 -7.95
N PHE A 196 32.42 -22.78 -7.27
CA PHE A 196 31.73 -21.72 -6.55
C PHE A 196 30.82 -20.90 -7.47
N LEU A 197 31.34 -20.42 -8.60
CA LEU A 197 30.60 -19.61 -9.57
C LEU A 197 29.39 -20.37 -10.13
N ASN A 198 29.58 -21.64 -10.53
CA ASN A 198 28.49 -22.48 -11.02
C ASN A 198 27.43 -22.75 -9.94
N PHE A 199 27.85 -23.11 -8.73
CA PHE A 199 26.94 -23.40 -7.63
C PHE A 199 26.12 -22.18 -7.22
N ARG A 200 26.76 -21.02 -7.06
CA ARG A 200 26.08 -19.77 -6.70
C ARG A 200 25.11 -19.31 -7.80
N TYR A 201 25.51 -19.43 -9.07
CA TYR A 201 24.62 -19.15 -10.20
C TYR A 201 23.40 -20.07 -10.23
N GLN A 202 23.59 -21.39 -10.06
CA GLN A 202 22.48 -22.35 -10.03
C GLN A 202 21.49 -22.04 -8.89
N ASN A 203 22.00 -21.71 -7.70
CA ASN A 203 21.16 -21.31 -6.58
C ASN A 203 20.37 -20.03 -6.86
N PHE A 204 21.00 -19.03 -7.50
CA PHE A 204 20.31 -17.80 -7.89
C PHE A 204 19.25 -18.07 -8.97
N GLN A 205 19.61 -18.80 -10.02
CA GLN A 205 18.69 -19.17 -11.09
C GLN A 205 17.46 -19.91 -10.53
N HIS A 206 17.66 -20.89 -9.65
CA HIS A 206 16.56 -21.64 -9.04
C HIS A 206 15.62 -20.72 -8.24
N ARG A 207 16.16 -19.80 -7.44
CA ARG A 207 15.34 -18.82 -6.70
C ARG A 207 14.59 -17.88 -7.64
N TYR A 208 15.24 -17.44 -8.72
CA TYR A 208 14.62 -16.59 -9.72
C TYR A 208 13.45 -17.31 -10.43
N GLU A 209 13.63 -18.58 -10.81
CA GLU A 209 12.57 -19.39 -11.42
C GLU A 209 11.37 -19.57 -10.46
N GLN A 210 11.64 -19.82 -9.18
CA GLN A 210 10.58 -19.89 -8.16
C GLN A 210 9.87 -18.55 -7.97
N TYR A 211 10.60 -17.43 -7.99
CA TYR A 211 10.01 -16.09 -7.96
C TYR A 211 9.09 -15.85 -9.15
N ILE A 212 9.50 -16.23 -10.36
CA ILE A 212 8.67 -16.07 -11.57
C ILE A 212 7.39 -16.91 -11.50
N ASP A 213 7.45 -18.12 -10.95
CA ASP A 213 6.23 -18.92 -10.75
C ASP A 213 5.27 -18.23 -9.76
N LEU A 214 5.79 -17.74 -8.64
CA LEU A 214 5.01 -16.95 -7.67
C LEU A 214 4.40 -15.71 -8.31
N ASP A 215 5.17 -14.99 -9.11
CA ASP A 215 4.73 -13.77 -9.78
C ASP A 215 3.61 -14.04 -10.80
N SER A 216 3.75 -15.12 -11.58
CA SER A 216 2.71 -15.60 -12.50
C SER A 216 1.39 -15.95 -11.79
N GLN A 217 1.48 -16.61 -10.63
CA GLN A 217 0.30 -16.88 -9.79
C GLN A 217 -0.36 -15.59 -9.29
N ILE A 218 0.42 -14.56 -8.99
CA ILE A 218 -0.10 -13.27 -8.54
C ILE A 218 -0.73 -12.52 -9.71
N GLU A 219 -0.13 -12.50 -10.89
CA GLU A 219 -0.70 -11.85 -12.08
C GLU A 219 -2.10 -12.40 -12.43
N LYS A 220 -2.30 -13.72 -12.31
CA LYS A 220 -3.65 -14.32 -12.43
C LYS A 220 -4.64 -13.72 -11.44
N ARG A 221 -4.21 -13.43 -10.20
CA ARG A 221 -5.03 -12.79 -9.16
C ARG A 221 -5.18 -11.27 -9.37
N MET A 222 -4.24 -10.62 -10.08
CA MET A 222 -4.31 -9.21 -10.43
C MET A 222 -5.33 -8.95 -11.54
N SER A 223 -5.59 -9.92 -12.41
CA SER A 223 -6.56 -9.80 -13.52
C SER A 223 -7.95 -9.32 -13.08
N LYS A 224 -8.37 -9.62 -11.84
CA LYS A 224 -9.63 -9.15 -11.27
C LYS A 224 -9.75 -7.61 -11.22
N PHE A 225 -8.63 -6.88 -11.14
CA PHE A 225 -8.66 -5.42 -11.12
C PHE A 225 -9.10 -4.81 -12.45
N LEU A 226 -9.12 -5.59 -13.54
CA LEU A 226 -9.69 -5.16 -14.82
C LEU A 226 -11.20 -4.94 -14.75
N SER A 227 -11.90 -5.64 -13.85
CA SER A 227 -13.34 -5.50 -13.66
C SER A 227 -13.71 -4.54 -12.52
N TYR A 228 -12.74 -3.86 -11.92
CA TYR A 228 -12.98 -2.99 -10.74
C TYR A 228 -13.27 -1.57 -11.22
N HIS A 229 -14.55 -1.21 -11.20
CA HIS A 229 -15.00 0.09 -11.68
C HIS A 229 -14.73 1.19 -10.66
N ILE A 230 -14.86 0.92 -9.37
CA ILE A 230 -14.69 1.95 -8.33
C ILE A 230 -13.22 2.22 -8.09
N LEU A 231 -12.38 1.19 -8.06
CA LEU A 231 -10.93 1.38 -8.10
C LEU A 231 -10.51 2.29 -9.27
N GLY A 232 -11.09 2.07 -10.46
CA GLY A 232 -10.82 2.87 -11.65
C GLY A 232 -11.20 4.35 -11.55
N THR A 233 -12.03 4.74 -10.57
CA THR A 233 -12.40 6.16 -10.32
C THR A 233 -11.43 6.92 -9.41
N LEU A 234 -10.50 6.22 -8.74
CA LEU A 234 -9.49 6.86 -7.90
C LEU A 234 -8.39 7.52 -8.75
N ASP A 235 -7.57 8.38 -8.14
CA ASP A 235 -6.39 8.94 -8.80
C ASP A 235 -5.43 7.84 -9.26
N THR A 236 -4.77 8.02 -10.41
CA THR A 236 -3.87 7.00 -11.00
C THR A 236 -2.79 6.55 -10.00
N ASN A 237 -2.25 7.48 -9.23
CA ASN A 237 -1.28 7.17 -8.17
C ASN A 237 -1.88 6.26 -7.08
N ASP A 238 -3.11 6.50 -6.65
CA ASP A 238 -3.79 5.69 -5.64
C ASP A 238 -4.12 4.29 -6.17
N GLN A 239 -4.53 4.20 -7.44
CA GLN A 239 -4.74 2.91 -8.12
C GLN A 239 -3.47 2.07 -8.15
N ASP A 240 -2.35 2.67 -8.58
CA ASP A 240 -1.07 1.98 -8.71
C ASP A 240 -0.51 1.59 -7.33
N ASN A 241 -0.64 2.48 -6.35
CA ASN A 241 -0.24 2.20 -4.98
C ASN A 241 -1.05 1.05 -4.36
N PHE A 242 -2.37 1.01 -4.58
CA PHE A 242 -3.22 -0.09 -4.10
C PHE A 242 -2.85 -1.41 -4.77
N LYS A 243 -2.70 -1.43 -6.10
CA LYS A 243 -2.31 -2.61 -6.87
C LYS A 243 -0.94 -3.12 -6.45
N ARG A 244 0.05 -2.22 -6.26
CA ARG A 244 1.39 -2.57 -5.80
C ARG A 244 1.36 -3.16 -4.39
N LEU A 245 0.65 -2.52 -3.46
CA LEU A 245 0.51 -3.02 -2.09
C LEU A 245 -0.15 -4.40 -2.07
N TYR A 246 -1.24 -4.58 -2.81
CA TYR A 246 -1.92 -5.86 -2.95
C TYR A 246 -0.98 -6.95 -3.52
N ARG A 247 -0.25 -6.65 -4.61
CA ARG A 247 0.72 -7.58 -5.22
C ARG A 247 1.76 -8.02 -4.20
N MET A 248 2.37 -7.07 -3.49
CA MET A 248 3.42 -7.35 -2.51
C MET A 248 2.91 -8.14 -1.30
N LEU A 249 1.71 -7.85 -0.79
CA LEU A 249 1.10 -8.62 0.30
C LEU A 249 0.77 -10.06 -0.11
N LYS A 250 0.30 -10.26 -1.36
CA LYS A 250 0.07 -11.60 -1.90
C LYS A 250 1.39 -12.36 -2.10
N LEU A 251 2.44 -11.69 -2.58
CA LEU A 251 3.78 -12.26 -2.71
C LEU A 251 4.32 -12.71 -1.36
N TRP A 252 4.22 -11.85 -0.34
CA TRP A 252 4.64 -12.18 1.02
C TRP A 252 3.92 -13.41 1.56
N LYS A 253 2.59 -13.47 1.44
CA LYS A 253 1.79 -14.62 1.91
C LYS A 253 2.14 -15.92 1.19
N LEU A 254 2.31 -15.90 -0.14
CA LEU A 254 2.69 -17.10 -0.90
C LEU A 254 4.12 -17.54 -0.59
N ASN A 255 5.02 -16.58 -0.37
CA ASN A 255 6.42 -16.86 -0.06
C ASN A 255 6.62 -17.45 1.35
N GLN A 256 5.72 -17.23 2.30
CA GLN A 256 5.76 -17.92 3.60
C GLN A 256 5.75 -19.47 3.43
N GLN A 257 5.05 -19.96 2.40
CA GLN A 257 4.98 -21.39 2.08
C GLN A 257 6.14 -21.82 1.17
N ALA A 258 6.38 -21.08 0.08
CA ALA A 258 7.36 -21.45 -0.94
C ALA A 258 8.83 -21.23 -0.51
N LYS A 259 9.08 -20.21 0.33
CA LYS A 259 10.42 -19.79 0.79
C LYS A 259 11.42 -19.54 -0.35
N ALA A 260 10.92 -19.08 -1.49
CA ALA A 260 11.72 -18.79 -2.68
C ALA A 260 12.59 -17.54 -2.50
N ILE A 261 12.01 -16.52 -1.88
CA ILE A 261 12.62 -15.22 -1.64
C ILE A 261 13.02 -15.12 -0.17
N PRO A 262 14.18 -14.52 0.16
CA PRO A 262 14.49 -14.18 1.54
C PRO A 262 13.41 -13.30 2.19
N GLU A 263 12.90 -13.72 3.34
CA GLU A 263 11.81 -13.01 4.04
C GLU A 263 12.18 -11.56 4.38
N ARG A 264 13.44 -11.32 4.75
CA ARG A 264 13.96 -9.97 5.03
C ARG A 264 13.82 -9.03 3.84
N GLU A 265 14.00 -9.52 2.61
CA GLU A 265 13.84 -8.72 1.41
C GLU A 265 12.38 -8.34 1.20
N LEU A 266 11.44 -9.28 1.36
CA LEU A 266 10.01 -8.97 1.24
C LEU A 266 9.53 -7.97 2.27
N ILE A 267 9.98 -8.10 3.53
CA ILE A 267 9.68 -7.14 4.59
C ILE A 267 10.26 -5.77 4.23
N ARG A 268 11.51 -5.72 3.73
CA ARG A 268 12.15 -4.48 3.25
C ARG A 268 11.29 -3.81 2.18
N VAL A 269 10.94 -4.54 1.12
CA VAL A 269 10.12 -4.03 0.01
C VAL A 269 8.77 -3.52 0.49
N LEU A 270 8.06 -4.30 1.32
CA LEU A 270 6.74 -3.91 1.81
C LEU A 270 6.79 -2.65 2.67
N ARG A 271 7.78 -2.52 3.56
CA ARG A 271 7.99 -1.32 4.38
C ARG A 271 8.31 -0.07 3.55
N TYR A 272 9.04 -0.22 2.45
CA TYR A 272 9.36 0.90 1.54
C TYR A 272 8.29 1.14 0.47
N SER A 273 7.39 0.19 0.21
CA SER A 273 6.37 0.32 -0.82
C SER A 273 5.30 1.35 -0.46
N ILE A 274 4.85 1.36 0.81
CA ILE A 274 3.93 2.37 1.31
C ILE A 274 4.07 2.52 2.83
N ASN A 275 4.12 3.77 3.29
CA ASN A 275 4.06 4.10 4.72
C ASN A 275 2.68 3.73 5.27
N PRO A 276 2.56 3.15 6.50
CA PRO A 276 1.29 2.84 7.13
C PRO A 276 0.25 3.95 7.10
N ASP A 277 0.64 5.21 7.32
CA ASP A 277 -0.29 6.35 7.31
C ASP A 277 -0.82 6.61 5.89
N LYS A 278 0.04 6.45 4.88
CA LYS A 278 -0.37 6.55 3.47
C LYS A 278 -1.26 5.37 3.08
N ALA A 279 -0.99 4.16 3.56
CA ALA A 279 -1.86 3.01 3.35
C ALA A 279 -3.25 3.25 3.95
N SER A 280 -3.30 3.72 5.21
CA SER A 280 -4.55 4.01 5.90
C SER A 280 -5.38 5.07 5.16
N ASN A 281 -4.74 6.13 4.66
CA ASN A 281 -5.42 7.16 3.87
C ASN A 281 -5.92 6.62 2.53
N LEU A 282 -5.11 5.81 1.83
CA LEU A 282 -5.51 5.14 0.60
C LEU A 282 -6.75 4.25 0.82
N PHE A 283 -6.75 3.45 1.90
CA PHE A 283 -7.89 2.63 2.27
C PHE A 283 -9.13 3.46 2.59
N LYS A 284 -9.00 4.58 3.32
CA LYS A 284 -10.11 5.53 3.58
C LYS A 284 -10.67 6.12 2.30
N SER A 285 -9.81 6.56 1.37
CA SER A 285 -10.23 7.11 0.09
C SER A 285 -11.01 6.09 -0.73
N TYR A 286 -10.51 4.85 -0.81
CA TYR A 286 -11.17 3.79 -1.55
C TYR A 286 -12.48 3.36 -0.88
N PHE A 287 -12.50 3.21 0.45
CA PHE A 287 -13.72 2.97 1.23
C PHE A 287 -14.78 4.04 0.96
N LYS A 288 -14.39 5.32 1.01
CA LYS A 288 -15.30 6.44 0.76
C LYS A 288 -15.85 6.42 -0.67
N ALA A 289 -15.05 6.03 -1.65
CA ALA A 289 -15.50 5.89 -3.04
C ALA A 289 -16.57 4.79 -3.17
N LEU A 290 -16.36 3.63 -2.54
CA LEU A 290 -17.35 2.54 -2.49
C LEU A 290 -18.63 2.98 -1.75
N GLN A 291 -18.47 3.61 -0.59
CA GLN A 291 -19.57 4.15 0.20
C GLN A 291 -20.41 5.16 -0.60
N ASN A 292 -19.77 6.15 -1.22
CA ASN A 292 -20.45 7.12 -2.07
C ASN A 292 -21.21 6.46 -3.22
N LYS A 293 -20.64 5.40 -3.80
CA LYS A 293 -21.29 4.65 -4.88
C LYS A 293 -22.55 3.93 -4.38
N LEU A 294 -22.48 3.24 -3.24
CA LEU A 294 -23.64 2.59 -2.61
C LEU A 294 -24.80 3.58 -2.44
N PHE A 295 -24.53 4.74 -1.81
CA PHE A 295 -25.57 5.75 -1.58
C PHE A 295 -26.05 6.43 -2.87
N SER A 296 -25.18 6.57 -3.88
CA SER A 296 -25.61 7.02 -5.22
C SER A 296 -26.60 6.03 -5.86
N GLN A 297 -26.42 4.73 -5.66
CA GLN A 297 -27.35 3.72 -6.17
C GLN A 297 -28.66 3.71 -5.38
N SER A 298 -28.59 3.85 -4.05
CA SER A 298 -29.79 4.00 -3.23
C SER A 298 -30.62 5.23 -3.62
N ARG A 299 -29.99 6.36 -3.98
CA ARG A 299 -30.68 7.55 -4.50
C ARG A 299 -31.33 7.29 -5.86
N ARG A 300 -30.59 6.69 -6.81
CA ARG A 300 -31.13 6.32 -8.13
C ARG A 300 -32.29 5.33 -8.05
N LEU A 301 -32.36 4.52 -7.00
CA LEU A 301 -33.48 3.62 -6.74
C LEU A 301 -34.77 4.36 -6.40
N LYS A 302 -34.66 5.54 -5.78
CA LYS A 302 -35.77 6.38 -5.29
C LYS A 302 -36.23 7.43 -6.29
N GLU A 303 -35.52 7.60 -7.41
CA GLU A 303 -35.91 8.55 -8.45
C GLU A 303 -37.20 8.07 -9.15
N PRO A 304 -38.23 8.93 -9.29
CA PRO A 304 -39.49 8.55 -9.90
C PRO A 304 -39.28 8.10 -11.36
N LEU A 305 -39.87 6.95 -11.71
CA LEU A 305 -39.76 6.32 -13.03
C LEU A 305 -40.21 7.25 -14.18
N ASP A 306 -41.10 8.21 -13.90
CA ASP A 306 -41.66 9.15 -14.87
C ASP A 306 -40.63 10.15 -15.48
N LYS A 307 -39.42 10.27 -14.90
CA LYS A 307 -38.34 11.11 -15.46
C LYS A 307 -37.47 10.40 -16.50
N LEU A 308 -37.65 9.09 -16.72
CA LEU A 308 -37.07 8.36 -17.84
C LEU A 308 -38.16 8.17 -18.89
N HIS A 309 -38.01 8.87 -20.01
CA HIS A 309 -39.01 9.08 -21.06
C HIS A 309 -39.36 7.84 -21.90
N ASP A 310 -39.15 6.63 -21.40
CA ASP A 310 -39.39 5.41 -22.15
C ASP A 310 -40.56 4.65 -21.52
N GLU A 311 -41.50 4.23 -22.36
CA GLU A 311 -42.60 3.32 -22.00
C GLU A 311 -42.02 2.01 -21.45
N ILE A 312 -41.83 1.92 -20.14
CA ILE A 312 -41.28 0.75 -19.46
C ILE A 312 -42.35 -0.34 -19.42
N THR A 313 -42.23 -1.31 -20.33
CA THR A 313 -42.83 -2.64 -20.15
C THR A 313 -42.18 -3.32 -18.95
N SER A 314 -42.89 -4.21 -18.24
CA SER A 314 -42.38 -4.99 -17.09
C SER A 314 -41.05 -5.72 -17.34
N ALA A 315 -40.71 -6.00 -18.60
CA ALA A 315 -39.42 -6.55 -19.02
C ALA A 315 -38.23 -5.58 -18.79
N ASN A 316 -38.40 -4.28 -19.00
CA ASN A 316 -37.35 -3.27 -18.84
C ASN A 316 -37.02 -3.02 -17.35
N GLU A 317 -38.00 -3.19 -16.46
CA GLU A 317 -37.79 -3.10 -15.01
C GLU A 317 -37.00 -4.30 -14.48
N ALA A 318 -37.27 -5.51 -14.98
CA ALA A 318 -36.49 -6.71 -14.66
C ALA A 318 -35.04 -6.61 -15.15
N ILE A 319 -34.80 -6.07 -16.34
CA ILE A 319 -33.45 -5.83 -16.87
C ILE A 319 -32.71 -4.81 -16.00
N ARG A 320 -33.36 -3.69 -15.65
CA ARG A 320 -32.80 -2.68 -14.75
C ARG A 320 -32.44 -3.26 -13.39
N GLN A 321 -33.30 -4.09 -12.79
CA GLN A 321 -33.02 -4.76 -11.52
C GLN A 321 -31.82 -5.71 -11.62
N LEU A 322 -31.67 -6.47 -12.71
CA LEU A 322 -30.51 -7.34 -12.95
C LEU A 322 -29.20 -6.53 -13.12
N GLU A 323 -29.25 -5.38 -13.80
CA GLU A 323 -28.12 -4.46 -13.91
C GLU A 323 -27.72 -3.87 -12.55
N PHE A 324 -28.69 -3.47 -11.72
CA PHE A 324 -28.43 -3.00 -10.36
C PHE A 324 -27.81 -4.10 -9.48
N GLN A 325 -28.37 -5.31 -9.52
CA GLN A 325 -27.86 -6.44 -8.74
C GLN A 325 -26.44 -6.84 -9.17
N SER A 326 -26.17 -6.93 -10.48
CA SER A 326 -24.83 -7.24 -10.99
C SER A 326 -23.82 -6.16 -10.59
N SER A 327 -24.19 -4.88 -10.73
CA SER A 327 -23.35 -3.76 -10.31
C SER A 327 -23.06 -3.78 -8.80
N LEU A 328 -24.07 -4.03 -7.97
CA LEU A 328 -23.90 -4.15 -6.51
C LEU A 328 -23.02 -5.32 -6.13
N SER A 329 -23.19 -6.47 -6.79
CA SER A 329 -22.34 -7.65 -6.55
C SER A 329 -20.87 -7.38 -6.89
N GLY A 330 -20.61 -6.66 -7.98
CA GLY A 330 -19.25 -6.24 -8.37
C GLY A 330 -18.63 -5.31 -7.33
N GLN A 331 -19.37 -4.28 -6.90
CA GLN A 331 -18.90 -3.35 -5.87
C GLN A 331 -18.66 -4.03 -4.51
N ARG A 332 -19.53 -4.96 -4.13
CA ARG A 332 -19.35 -5.76 -2.91
C ARG A 332 -18.11 -6.65 -3.00
N PHE A 333 -17.80 -7.19 -4.18
CA PHE A 333 -16.56 -7.93 -4.41
C PHE A 333 -15.31 -7.03 -4.33
N GLU A 334 -15.39 -5.79 -4.83
CA GLU A 334 -14.35 -4.76 -4.63
C GLU A 334 -14.14 -4.47 -3.14
N LEU A 335 -15.23 -4.29 -2.38
CA LEU A 335 -15.22 -4.06 -0.93
C LEU A 335 -14.56 -5.21 -0.16
N HIS A 336 -14.91 -6.46 -0.46
CA HIS A 336 -14.26 -7.62 0.16
C HIS A 336 -12.75 -7.69 -0.17
N THR A 337 -12.35 -7.30 -1.37
CA THR A 337 -10.93 -7.22 -1.72
C THR A 337 -10.22 -6.12 -0.94
N LEU A 338 -10.84 -4.96 -0.75
CA LEU A 338 -10.32 -3.90 0.12
C LEU A 338 -10.15 -4.42 1.56
N GLY A 339 -11.19 -5.00 2.16
CA GLY A 339 -11.14 -5.58 3.51
C GLY A 339 -10.05 -6.64 3.66
N ALA A 340 -9.96 -7.58 2.72
CA ALA A 340 -8.92 -8.62 2.73
C ALA A 340 -7.49 -8.06 2.57
N THR A 341 -7.35 -6.88 1.94
CA THR A 341 -6.06 -6.20 1.77
C THR A 341 -5.68 -5.45 3.04
N ILE A 342 -6.63 -4.74 3.68
CA ILE A 342 -6.44 -4.08 4.98
C ILE A 342 -6.00 -5.12 6.01
N SER A 343 -6.71 -6.26 6.08
CA SER A 343 -6.40 -7.32 7.02
C SER A 343 -5.03 -7.95 6.78
N ALA A 344 -4.70 -8.25 5.52
CA ALA A 344 -3.36 -8.75 5.18
C ALA A 344 -2.25 -7.75 5.51
N TYR A 345 -2.50 -6.44 5.33
CA TYR A 345 -1.54 -5.40 5.68
C TYR A 345 -1.38 -5.26 7.19
N ARG A 346 -2.47 -5.34 7.95
CA ARG A 346 -2.46 -5.36 9.41
C ARG A 346 -1.66 -6.55 9.93
N THR A 347 -1.94 -7.76 9.45
CA THR A 347 -1.16 -8.96 9.81
C THR A 347 0.32 -8.78 9.51
N PHE A 348 0.66 -8.25 8.33
CA PHE A 348 2.03 -7.94 7.97
C PHE A 348 2.70 -6.99 8.98
N LEU A 349 2.03 -5.92 9.40
CA LEU A 349 2.59 -4.98 10.39
C LEU A 349 2.79 -5.66 11.76
N LEU A 350 1.82 -6.45 12.22
CA LEU A 350 1.89 -7.13 13.52
C LEU A 350 3.00 -8.19 13.60
N GLU A 351 3.24 -8.92 12.50
CA GLU A 351 4.27 -9.96 12.41
C GLU A 351 5.67 -9.40 12.15
N SER A 352 5.76 -8.29 11.41
CA SER A 352 7.04 -7.74 10.97
C SER A 352 7.58 -6.63 11.86
N ASP A 353 6.84 -6.11 12.83
CA ASP A 353 7.31 -5.05 13.75
C ASP A 353 8.63 -5.45 14.47
N PRO A 354 9.60 -4.53 14.66
CA PRO A 354 10.80 -4.81 15.47
C PRO A 354 10.49 -5.33 16.89
N ASN A 355 9.35 -4.90 17.47
CA ASN A 355 8.75 -5.42 18.69
C ASN A 355 7.39 -6.06 18.34
N PRO A 356 7.37 -7.30 17.82
CA PRO A 356 6.16 -7.89 17.27
C PRO A 356 5.08 -8.05 18.34
N TYR A 357 3.88 -7.56 18.02
CA TYR A 357 2.69 -7.78 18.84
C TYR A 357 2.34 -9.27 18.93
N VAL A 358 2.55 -10.00 17.82
CA VAL A 358 2.34 -11.44 17.71
C VAL A 358 3.64 -12.13 17.33
N ARG A 359 4.07 -13.13 18.10
CA ARG A 359 5.26 -13.92 17.76
C ARG A 359 4.93 -15.40 17.68
N THR A 360 5.24 -16.00 16.54
CA THR A 360 5.18 -17.45 16.35
C THR A 360 6.53 -18.06 16.70
N ARG A 361 6.59 -18.96 17.69
CA ARG A 361 7.81 -19.71 18.04
C ARG A 361 7.54 -21.20 17.90
N GLY A 362 8.28 -21.87 17.00
CA GLY A 362 8.27 -23.33 16.90
C GLY A 362 6.96 -23.98 16.44
N GLY A 363 6.11 -23.27 15.70
CA GLY A 363 4.86 -23.85 15.15
C GLY A 363 3.68 -23.92 16.12
N PHE A 364 3.78 -23.30 17.30
CA PHE A 364 2.65 -23.14 18.24
C PHE A 364 1.96 -21.77 18.09
N SER A 365 0.73 -21.70 18.61
CA SER A 365 -0.22 -20.58 18.52
C SER A 365 0.42 -19.22 18.79
N GLU A 366 -0.09 -18.21 18.08
CA GLU A 366 0.22 -16.79 18.20
C GLU A 366 0.10 -16.30 19.66
N TRP A 367 1.22 -15.91 20.28
CA TRP A 367 1.22 -15.30 21.62
C TRP A 367 1.31 -13.79 21.47
N ILE A 368 0.49 -13.07 22.24
CA ILE A 368 0.58 -11.61 22.35
C ILE A 368 1.79 -11.28 23.22
N VAL A 369 2.79 -10.60 22.65
CA VAL A 369 4.09 -10.35 23.31
C VAL A 369 4.32 -8.86 23.61
N GLY A 370 3.44 -7.97 23.15
CA GLY A 370 3.59 -6.52 23.30
C GLY A 370 2.27 -5.76 23.25
N GLN A 371 2.34 -4.43 23.26
CA GLN A 371 1.19 -3.57 23.01
C GLN A 371 0.95 -3.44 21.50
N GLU A 372 -0.31 -3.46 21.08
CA GLU A 372 -0.66 -3.31 19.68
C GLU A 372 -0.28 -1.89 19.18
N PRO A 373 0.48 -1.77 18.07
CA PRO A 373 0.83 -0.49 17.49
C PRO A 373 -0.41 0.38 17.21
N SER A 374 -0.30 1.69 17.43
CA SER A 374 -1.43 2.61 17.17
C SER A 374 -1.91 2.56 15.71
N GLN A 375 -0.99 2.36 14.77
CA GLN A 375 -1.29 2.25 13.34
C GLN A 375 -2.12 1.00 13.00
N THR A 376 -1.93 -0.13 13.69
CA THR A 376 -2.72 -1.33 13.44
C THR A 376 -4.11 -1.26 14.04
N LYS A 377 -4.29 -0.50 15.14
CA LYS A 377 -5.63 -0.18 15.68
C LYS A 377 -6.47 0.61 14.68
N LEU A 378 -5.89 1.60 13.99
CA LEU A 378 -6.57 2.33 12.92
C LEU A 378 -7.00 1.41 11.77
N LEU A 379 -6.21 0.38 11.46
CA LEU A 379 -6.60 -0.62 10.45
C LEU A 379 -7.74 -1.51 10.95
N THR A 380 -7.77 -1.85 12.24
CA THR A 380 -8.90 -2.58 12.85
C THR A 380 -10.20 -1.78 12.79
N GLU A 381 -10.16 -0.47 13.07
CA GLU A 381 -11.32 0.40 12.90
C GLU A 381 -11.81 0.38 11.44
N GLN A 382 -10.89 0.41 10.47
CA GLN A 382 -11.24 0.29 9.05
C GLN A 382 -11.81 -1.08 8.70
N GLU A 383 -11.34 -2.18 9.30
CA GLU A 383 -11.95 -3.52 9.12
C GLU A 383 -13.41 -3.51 9.58
N PHE A 384 -13.72 -2.92 10.73
CA PHE A 384 -15.10 -2.79 11.21
C PHE A 384 -15.95 -1.90 10.29
N ASP A 385 -15.40 -0.81 9.77
CA ASP A 385 -16.09 0.05 8.79
C ASP A 385 -16.44 -0.73 7.50
N ILE A 386 -15.54 -1.60 7.03
CA ILE A 386 -15.77 -2.47 5.88
C ILE A 386 -16.92 -3.45 6.14
N GLU A 387 -16.96 -4.09 7.31
CA GLU A 387 -18.04 -5.02 7.69
C GLU A 387 -19.40 -4.30 7.76
N LYS A 388 -19.41 -3.09 8.33
CA LYS A 388 -20.61 -2.26 8.39
C LYS A 388 -21.12 -1.88 7.00
N LEU A 389 -20.22 -1.50 6.10
CA LEU A 389 -20.58 -1.20 4.71
C LEU A 389 -21.03 -2.46 3.96
N ASP A 390 -20.45 -3.63 4.23
CA ASP A 390 -20.90 -4.92 3.65
C ASP A 390 -22.34 -5.26 4.06
N ALA A 391 -22.68 -5.03 5.33
CA ALA A 391 -24.04 -5.19 5.82
C ALA A 391 -25.03 -4.26 5.08
N GLN A 392 -24.62 -3.02 4.78
CA GLN A 392 -25.43 -2.08 4.00
C GLN A 392 -25.59 -2.52 2.53
N TYR A 393 -24.52 -3.01 1.89
CA TYR A 393 -24.60 -3.61 0.55
C TYR A 393 -25.57 -4.79 0.52
N LYS A 394 -25.53 -5.64 1.55
CA LYS A 394 -26.44 -6.77 1.68
C LYS A 394 -27.90 -6.31 1.86
N LEU A 395 -28.16 -5.34 2.74
CA LEU A 395 -29.50 -4.77 2.94
C LEU A 395 -30.09 -4.18 1.66
N LEU A 396 -29.28 -3.46 0.88
CA LEU A 396 -29.70 -2.92 -0.41
C LEU A 396 -29.90 -4.04 -1.45
N SER A 397 -29.03 -5.07 -1.47
CA SER A 397 -29.21 -6.22 -2.37
C SER A 397 -30.48 -7.01 -2.07
N ASP A 398 -30.81 -7.17 -0.79
CA ASP A 398 -31.98 -7.93 -0.34
C ASP A 398 -33.28 -7.15 -0.62
N SER A 399 -33.25 -5.82 -0.64
CA SER A 399 -34.44 -5.01 -0.95
C SER A 399 -34.94 -5.21 -2.38
N PHE A 400 -34.06 -5.52 -3.34
CA PHE A 400 -34.45 -5.86 -4.72
C PHE A 400 -35.22 -7.18 -4.85
N ARG A 401 -35.27 -8.01 -3.79
CA ARG A 401 -36.05 -9.26 -3.79
C ARG A 401 -37.48 -9.07 -3.33
N ASN A 402 -37.79 -7.93 -2.71
CA ASN A 402 -39.10 -7.65 -2.13
C ASN A 402 -40.00 -6.95 -3.14
N ASN A 403 -41.29 -7.32 -3.17
CA ASN A 403 -42.29 -6.67 -4.02
C ASN A 403 -42.56 -5.23 -3.52
N TYR A 404 -42.50 -4.25 -4.43
CA TYR A 404 -42.68 -2.82 -4.16
C TYR A 404 -43.97 -2.50 -3.40
N GLU A 405 -45.11 -3.04 -3.85
CA GLU A 405 -46.43 -2.76 -3.26
C GLU A 405 -46.52 -3.27 -1.81
N ILE A 406 -45.99 -4.46 -1.57
CA ILE A 406 -45.93 -5.07 -0.23
C ILE A 406 -44.99 -4.25 0.67
N SER A 407 -43.86 -3.80 0.13
CA SER A 407 -42.92 -2.94 0.86
C SER A 407 -43.53 -1.60 1.23
N LYS A 408 -44.29 -0.97 0.33
CA LYS A 408 -44.93 0.34 0.57
C LYS A 408 -46.01 0.24 1.65
N ALA A 409 -46.90 -0.76 1.58
CA ALA A 409 -47.94 -0.97 2.58
C ALA A 409 -47.35 -1.25 3.98
N ASN A 410 -46.30 -2.08 4.06
CA ASN A 410 -45.58 -2.32 5.31
C ASN A 410 -44.93 -1.05 5.86
N GLN A 411 -44.31 -0.23 5.01
CA GLN A 411 -43.70 1.03 5.42
C GLN A 411 -44.73 2.01 6.02
N GLU A 412 -45.92 2.13 5.42
CA GLU A 412 -46.99 2.98 5.97
C GLU A 412 -47.46 2.49 7.34
N HIS A 413 -47.63 1.18 7.50
CA HIS A 413 -47.99 0.58 8.78
C HIS A 413 -46.92 0.85 9.86
N ILE A 414 -45.65 0.64 9.54
CA ILE A 414 -44.52 0.94 10.43
C ILE A 414 -44.50 2.43 10.79
N CYS A 415 -44.71 3.33 9.83
CA CYS A 415 -44.74 4.76 10.08
C CYS A 415 -45.84 5.17 11.07
N ARG A 416 -47.02 4.56 11.01
CA ARG A 416 -48.09 4.80 11.99
C ARG A 416 -47.68 4.35 13.40
N GLN A 417 -46.99 3.22 13.52
CA GLN A 417 -46.44 2.75 14.80
C GLN A 417 -45.39 3.72 15.34
N ILE A 418 -44.47 4.20 14.50
CA ILE A 418 -43.48 5.20 14.89
C ILE A 418 -44.15 6.49 15.36
N GLN A 419 -45.19 6.96 14.68
CA GLN A 419 -45.91 8.16 15.10
C GLN A 419 -46.55 8.01 16.49
N ALA A 420 -47.08 6.83 16.82
CA ALA A 420 -47.59 6.53 18.17
C ALA A 420 -46.45 6.57 19.21
N ILE A 421 -45.30 5.95 18.92
CA ILE A 421 -44.13 6.00 19.80
C ILE A 421 -43.66 7.45 20.02
N LEU A 422 -43.58 8.25 18.95
CA LEU A 422 -43.18 9.65 19.04
C LEU A 422 -44.17 10.51 19.85
N HIS A 423 -45.47 10.21 19.74
CA HIS A 423 -46.49 10.86 20.57
C HIS A 423 -46.28 10.55 22.05
N ASP A 424 -45.94 9.30 22.39
CA ASP A 424 -45.68 8.87 23.76
C ASP A 424 -44.36 9.43 24.30
N MET A 425 -43.33 9.54 23.45
CA MET A 425 -42.08 10.21 23.79
C MET A 425 -42.27 11.71 24.06
N GLY A 426 -43.21 12.35 23.36
CA GLY A 426 -43.52 13.77 23.52
C GLY A 426 -44.32 14.11 24.78
N GLN A 427 -44.73 13.12 25.59
CA GLN A 427 -45.53 13.37 26.79
C GLN A 427 -44.70 14.06 27.89
N PRO A 428 -45.22 15.14 28.50
CA PRO A 428 -44.47 15.97 29.45
C PRO A 428 -44.05 15.24 30.75
N LEU A 429 -44.74 14.14 31.09
CA LEU A 429 -44.47 13.34 32.29
C LEU A 429 -43.67 12.06 32.02
N ALA A 430 -43.08 11.90 30.83
CA ALA A 430 -42.26 10.74 30.52
C ALA A 430 -41.02 10.66 31.45
N SER A 431 -40.85 9.52 32.12
CA SER A 431 -39.66 9.24 32.92
C SER A 431 -38.46 8.90 32.04
N GLN A 432 -37.23 9.03 32.55
CA GLN A 432 -36.03 8.63 31.81
C GLN A 432 -36.09 7.15 31.37
N ALA A 433 -36.51 6.24 32.26
CA ALA A 433 -36.61 4.82 31.95
C ALA A 433 -37.63 4.55 30.82
N MET A 434 -38.76 5.26 30.85
CA MET A 434 -39.74 5.20 29.76
C MET A 434 -39.16 5.72 28.45
N MET A 435 -38.43 6.84 28.49
CA MET A 435 -37.80 7.42 27.31
C MET A 435 -36.73 6.52 26.70
N THR A 436 -35.88 5.89 27.52
CA THR A 436 -34.92 4.90 27.02
C THR A 436 -35.62 3.70 26.37
N ARG A 437 -36.72 3.22 26.94
CA ARG A 437 -37.52 2.13 26.34
C ARG A 437 -38.11 2.54 24.99
N LEU A 438 -38.78 3.69 24.94
CA LEU A 438 -39.42 4.19 23.72
C LEU A 438 -38.39 4.57 22.64
N ALA A 439 -37.23 5.10 23.02
CA ALA A 439 -36.12 5.37 22.11
C ALA A 439 -35.61 4.08 21.45
N ASN A 440 -35.41 3.00 22.21
CA ASN A 440 -35.05 1.71 21.65
C ASN A 440 -36.12 1.17 20.69
N GLU A 441 -37.39 1.24 21.08
CA GLU A 441 -38.51 0.81 20.24
C GLU A 441 -38.59 1.63 18.94
N PHE A 442 -38.44 2.96 19.03
CA PHE A 442 -38.37 3.87 17.89
C PHE A 442 -37.24 3.48 16.93
N VAL A 443 -36.02 3.30 17.42
CA VAL A 443 -34.84 2.99 16.58
C VAL A 443 -35.02 1.65 15.86
N HIS A 444 -35.55 0.63 16.53
CA HIS A 444 -35.86 -0.65 15.88
C HIS A 444 -36.92 -0.51 14.79
N LYS A 445 -38.02 0.19 15.07
CA LYS A 445 -39.07 0.43 14.07
C LYS A 445 -38.59 1.29 12.91
N LEU A 446 -37.71 2.25 13.16
CA LEU A 446 -37.08 3.06 12.13
C LEU A 446 -36.19 2.20 11.23
N SER A 447 -35.47 1.23 11.79
CA SER A 447 -34.66 0.28 11.01
C SER A 447 -35.51 -0.59 10.07
N ASP A 448 -36.73 -0.96 10.49
CA ASP A 448 -37.67 -1.76 9.68
C ASP A 448 -38.14 -1.02 8.40
N ILE A 449 -38.05 0.32 8.35
CA ILE A 449 -38.39 1.09 7.15
C ILE A 449 -37.38 0.81 6.01
N ASN A 450 -36.13 0.47 6.36
CA ASN A 450 -35.03 0.25 5.42
C ASN A 450 -34.91 1.40 4.39
N GLU A 451 -34.60 2.61 4.86
CA GLU A 451 -34.43 3.78 4.00
C GLU A 451 -33.41 3.52 2.87
N LEU A 452 -32.34 2.77 3.15
CA LEU A 452 -31.33 2.45 2.14
C LEU A 452 -31.94 1.68 0.95
N GLY A 453 -32.74 0.65 1.22
CA GLY A 453 -33.37 -0.20 0.21
C GLY A 453 -34.75 0.27 -0.28
N SER A 454 -35.30 1.36 0.25
CA SER A 454 -36.62 1.83 -0.15
C SER A 454 -36.63 2.34 -1.60
N HIS A 455 -37.73 2.08 -2.29
CA HIS A 455 -38.03 2.54 -3.65
C HIS A 455 -38.86 3.84 -3.66
N SER A 456 -39.41 4.25 -2.51
CA SER A 456 -40.24 5.45 -2.40
C SER A 456 -39.38 6.71 -2.33
N SER A 457 -39.65 7.70 -3.19
CA SER A 457 -39.05 9.04 -3.13
C SER A 457 -39.30 9.74 -1.80
N ASP A 458 -40.49 9.54 -1.24
CA ASP A 458 -40.97 10.24 -0.04
C ASP A 458 -40.36 9.68 1.24
N SER A 459 -39.69 8.53 1.17
CA SER A 459 -39.04 7.90 2.32
C SER A 459 -38.01 8.81 2.96
N VAL A 460 -37.24 9.58 2.18
CA VAL A 460 -36.19 10.47 2.69
C VAL A 460 -36.78 11.64 3.49
N GLU A 461 -37.78 12.35 2.93
CA GLU A 461 -38.47 13.44 3.64
C GLU A 461 -39.18 12.93 4.90
N ARG A 462 -39.78 11.75 4.80
CA ARG A 462 -40.46 11.11 5.93
C ARG A 462 -39.47 10.77 7.05
N ILE A 463 -38.33 10.13 6.75
CA ILE A 463 -37.30 9.81 7.74
C ILE A 463 -36.72 11.09 8.36
N THR A 464 -36.47 12.13 7.55
CA THR A 464 -36.03 13.46 8.03
C THR A 464 -36.97 13.98 9.12
N THR A 465 -38.27 13.92 8.84
CA THR A 465 -39.32 14.39 9.77
C THR A 465 -39.37 13.53 11.04
N LEU A 466 -39.30 12.21 10.91
CA LEU A 466 -39.32 11.28 12.04
C LEU A 466 -38.11 11.47 12.96
N LEU A 467 -36.90 11.57 12.40
CA LEU A 467 -35.67 11.83 13.14
C LEU A 467 -35.71 13.19 13.85
N SER A 468 -36.16 14.24 13.15
CA SER A 468 -36.26 15.59 13.72
C SER A 468 -37.22 15.62 14.91
N ARG A 469 -38.39 14.97 14.79
CA ARG A 469 -39.38 14.84 15.87
C ARG A 469 -38.86 13.99 17.04
N ALA A 470 -38.15 12.90 16.76
CA ALA A 470 -37.56 12.04 17.79
C ALA A 470 -36.52 12.81 18.63
N LEU A 471 -35.63 13.55 17.96
CA LEU A 471 -34.62 14.37 18.62
C LEU A 471 -35.22 15.50 19.47
N ARG A 472 -36.34 16.09 19.02
CA ARG A 472 -37.10 17.07 19.82
C ARG A 472 -37.74 16.42 21.05
N ALA A 473 -38.43 15.29 20.87
CA ALA A 473 -39.10 14.60 21.98
C ALA A 473 -38.09 14.11 23.04
N ASP A 474 -36.91 13.67 22.61
CA ASP A 474 -35.85 13.19 23.48
C ASP A 474 -34.85 14.29 23.91
N TRP A 475 -35.10 15.57 23.60
CA TRP A 475 -34.16 16.66 23.87
C TRP A 475 -33.70 16.77 25.33
N LYS A 476 -34.62 16.48 26.26
CA LYS A 476 -34.34 16.51 27.70
C LYS A 476 -33.51 15.33 28.19
N TYR A 477 -33.65 14.15 27.59
CA TYR A 477 -33.02 12.93 28.11
C TYR A 477 -31.83 12.47 27.25
N THR A 478 -31.82 12.80 25.96
CA THR A 478 -30.77 12.43 25.00
C THR A 478 -30.50 10.92 24.99
N SER A 479 -31.54 10.12 25.24
CA SER A 479 -31.52 8.65 25.31
C SER A 479 -31.26 8.01 23.95
N LEU A 480 -31.59 8.68 22.84
CA LEU A 480 -31.29 8.20 21.49
C LEU A 480 -29.78 8.07 21.23
N TYR A 481 -28.98 8.95 21.84
CA TYR A 481 -27.52 8.95 21.71
C TYR A 481 -26.84 7.81 22.49
N ASP A 482 -27.56 7.11 23.37
CA ASP A 482 -27.07 5.89 24.02
C ASP A 482 -27.14 4.66 23.09
N ILE A 483 -27.83 4.75 21.95
CA ILE A 483 -28.17 3.62 21.10
C ILE A 483 -27.28 3.63 19.85
N PRO A 484 -26.33 2.68 19.67
CA PRO A 484 -25.45 2.64 18.50
C PRO A 484 -26.21 2.59 17.16
N LEU A 485 -27.30 1.84 17.10
CA LEU A 485 -28.15 1.72 15.91
C LEU A 485 -28.77 3.07 15.48
N PHE A 486 -29.01 4.00 16.42
CA PHE A 486 -29.50 5.34 16.08
C PHE A 486 -28.46 6.11 15.26
N HIS A 487 -27.20 6.08 15.67
CA HIS A 487 -26.10 6.73 14.95
C HIS A 487 -25.92 6.14 13.55
N ASP A 488 -26.09 4.84 13.41
CA ASP A 488 -26.00 4.15 12.13
C ASP A 488 -27.11 4.57 11.17
N LEU A 489 -28.36 4.60 11.65
CA LEU A 489 -29.50 5.05 10.86
C LEU A 489 -29.40 6.53 10.50
N TYR A 490 -28.97 7.37 11.43
CA TYR A 490 -28.72 8.78 11.17
C TYR A 490 -27.63 8.97 10.11
N ALA A 491 -26.51 8.25 10.20
CA ALA A 491 -25.43 8.33 9.23
C ALA A 491 -25.87 7.86 7.83
N ILE A 492 -26.65 6.78 7.75
CA ILE A 492 -27.26 6.31 6.49
C ILE A 492 -28.12 7.41 5.88
N HIS A 493 -29.01 8.00 6.67
CA HIS A 493 -29.90 9.07 6.23
C HIS A 493 -29.12 10.29 5.68
N MET A 494 -28.11 10.75 6.42
CA MET A 494 -27.27 11.88 6.01
C MET A 494 -26.47 11.61 4.72
N HIS A 495 -26.12 10.35 4.43
CA HIS A 495 -25.45 9.99 3.18
C HIS A 495 -26.40 9.83 1.98
N ILE A 496 -27.67 9.51 2.22
CA ILE A 496 -28.70 9.45 1.18
C ILE A 496 -29.12 10.86 0.77
N LEU A 497 -29.12 11.81 1.70
CA LEU A 497 -29.46 13.20 1.41
C LEU A 497 -28.50 13.83 0.38
N PRO A 498 -29.00 14.75 -0.47
CA PRO A 498 -28.13 15.53 -1.34
C PRO A 498 -27.16 16.39 -0.49
N PRO A 499 -25.92 16.60 -0.96
CA PRO A 499 -24.98 17.44 -0.24
C PRO A 499 -25.49 18.88 -0.20
N ILE A 500 -25.52 19.48 0.99
CA ILE A 500 -25.90 20.88 1.18
C ILE A 500 -24.79 21.77 0.62
N THR A 501 -25.10 22.58 -0.38
CA THR A 501 -24.15 23.51 -1.02
C THR A 501 -24.16 24.92 -0.42
N ASP A 502 -25.06 25.19 0.54
CA ASP A 502 -25.17 26.48 1.21
C ASP A 502 -23.91 26.81 2.02
N ARG A 503 -23.14 27.79 1.53
CA ARG A 503 -21.91 28.28 2.17
C ARG A 503 -22.16 28.81 3.58
N ASN A 504 -23.30 29.46 3.82
CA ASN A 504 -23.63 30.02 5.14
C ASN A 504 -23.85 28.90 6.14
N HIS A 505 -24.60 27.86 5.74
CA HIS A 505 -24.78 26.66 6.55
C HIS A 505 -23.45 25.95 6.86
N ILE A 506 -22.62 25.70 5.85
CA ILE A 506 -21.32 25.03 6.02
C ILE A 506 -20.44 25.82 7.00
N ASN A 507 -20.40 27.15 6.86
CA ASN A 507 -19.66 28.03 7.75
C ASN A 507 -20.21 27.97 9.18
N ARG A 508 -21.53 28.12 9.37
CA ARG A 508 -22.17 28.00 10.70
C ARG A 508 -21.89 26.66 11.35
N LEU A 509 -22.03 25.56 10.61
CA LEU A 509 -21.77 24.21 11.13
C LEU A 509 -20.32 24.05 11.58
N ARG A 510 -19.37 24.58 10.80
CA ARG A 510 -17.95 24.60 11.20
C ARG A 510 -17.73 25.40 12.47
N GLN A 511 -18.36 26.57 12.59
CA GLN A 511 -18.25 27.39 13.80
C GLN A 511 -18.88 26.71 15.01
N PHE A 512 -20.07 26.10 14.89
CA PHE A 512 -20.67 25.33 15.97
C PHE A 512 -19.77 24.20 16.44
N LYS A 513 -19.19 23.41 15.52
CA LYS A 513 -18.25 22.33 15.89
C LYS A 513 -17.04 22.87 16.64
N LEU A 514 -16.41 23.94 16.13
CA LEU A 514 -15.25 24.56 16.77
C LEU A 514 -15.56 25.10 18.17
N LEU A 515 -16.69 25.77 18.34
CA LEU A 515 -17.10 26.31 19.64
C LEU A 515 -17.50 25.19 20.61
N ILE A 516 -18.19 24.15 20.15
CA ILE A 516 -18.52 22.96 20.95
C ILE A 516 -17.24 22.25 21.41
N ASP A 517 -16.25 22.08 20.53
CA ASP A 517 -14.99 21.42 20.88
C ASP A 517 -14.18 22.23 21.90
N LYS A 518 -14.20 23.57 21.81
CA LYS A 518 -13.64 24.45 22.85
C LYS A 518 -14.33 24.26 24.20
N LEU A 519 -15.67 24.25 24.21
CA LEU A 519 -16.44 24.02 25.44
C LEU A 519 -16.17 22.65 26.03
N ARG A 520 -16.10 21.60 25.19
CA ARG A 520 -15.74 20.23 25.61
C ARG A 520 -14.37 20.19 26.25
N HIS A 521 -13.40 20.88 25.66
CA HIS A 521 -12.05 20.93 26.20
C HIS A 521 -12.03 21.54 27.60
N TRP A 522 -12.69 22.68 27.82
CA TRP A 522 -12.77 23.32 29.14
C TRP A 522 -13.53 22.50 30.17
N VAL A 523 -14.57 21.77 29.75
CA VAL A 523 -15.30 20.83 30.61
C VAL A 523 -14.40 19.65 30.99
N HIS A 524 -13.67 19.08 30.04
CA HIS A 524 -12.77 17.95 30.28
C HIS A 524 -11.61 18.32 31.23
N GLU A 525 -11.07 19.53 31.12
CA GLU A 525 -10.01 20.04 31.99
C GLU A 525 -10.50 20.49 33.38
N LYS A 526 -11.81 20.41 33.66
CA LYS A 526 -12.45 20.90 34.90
C LYS A 526 -12.18 22.38 35.20
N ASN A 527 -11.98 23.19 34.16
CA ASN A 527 -11.66 24.62 34.29
C ASN A 527 -12.88 25.53 34.01
N VAL A 528 -14.10 25.01 34.18
CA VAL A 528 -15.35 25.71 33.84
C VAL A 528 -15.48 27.03 34.60
N GLN A 529 -15.11 27.07 35.88
CA GLN A 529 -15.18 28.30 36.69
C GLN A 529 -14.15 29.36 36.27
N THR A 530 -12.94 28.92 35.88
CA THR A 530 -11.85 29.80 35.45
C THR A 530 -12.18 30.48 34.11
N HIS A 531 -12.85 29.76 33.20
CA HIS A 531 -13.20 30.25 31.87
C HIS A 531 -14.65 30.75 31.75
N LEU A 532 -15.33 31.08 32.85
CA LEU A 532 -16.76 31.48 32.82
C LEU A 532 -17.07 32.60 31.81
N ASN A 533 -16.22 33.64 31.75
CA ASN A 533 -16.41 34.75 30.81
C ASN A 533 -16.22 34.31 29.35
N GLU A 534 -15.26 33.43 29.08
CA GLU A 534 -14.99 32.90 27.73
C GLU A 534 -16.08 31.93 27.27
N ILE A 535 -16.64 31.15 28.21
CA ILE A 535 -17.82 30.31 28.00
C ILE A 535 -19.03 31.18 27.65
N GLU A 536 -19.28 32.27 28.38
CA GLU A 536 -20.37 33.20 28.08
C GLU A 536 -20.21 33.86 26.71
N LEU A 537 -18.99 34.29 26.34
CA LEU A 537 -18.70 34.80 25.00
C LEU A 537 -18.98 33.73 23.94
N THR A 538 -18.52 32.50 24.16
CA THR A 538 -18.76 31.36 23.26
C THR A 538 -20.25 31.05 23.09
N ILE A 539 -21.03 31.11 24.17
CA ILE A 539 -22.48 30.92 24.15
C ILE A 539 -23.16 32.06 23.36
N ASN A 540 -22.70 33.30 23.53
CA ASN A 540 -23.22 34.44 22.80
C ASN A 540 -22.89 34.37 21.30
N ASP A 541 -21.71 33.89 20.92
CA ASP A 541 -21.37 33.61 19.53
C ASP A 541 -22.32 32.54 18.94
N MET A 542 -22.57 31.45 19.67
CA MET A 542 -23.53 30.42 19.25
C MET A 542 -24.95 30.99 19.10
N LYS A 543 -25.40 31.87 20.00
CA LYS A 543 -26.68 32.59 19.85
C LYS A 543 -26.69 33.43 18.58
N GLY A 544 -25.61 34.16 18.30
CA GLY A 544 -25.46 34.94 17.07
C GLY A 544 -25.65 34.09 15.82
N TYR A 545 -24.98 32.94 15.73
CA TYR A 545 -25.13 32.03 14.59
C TYR A 545 -26.54 31.42 14.46
N LEU A 546 -27.22 31.14 15.57
CA LEU A 546 -28.62 30.66 15.55
C LEU A 546 -29.60 31.78 15.14
N GLN A 547 -29.36 33.01 15.59
CA GLN A 547 -30.10 34.19 15.15
C GLN A 547 -29.90 34.45 13.65
N ASP A 548 -28.67 34.34 13.16
CA ASP A 548 -28.36 34.46 11.73
C ASP A 548 -29.09 33.39 10.90
N PHE A 549 -29.18 32.15 11.41
CA PHE A 549 -29.93 31.08 10.76
C PHE A 549 -31.43 31.40 10.70
N LEU A 550 -32.03 31.83 11.82
CA LEU A 550 -33.44 32.26 11.85
C LEU A 550 -33.70 33.45 10.91
N ALA A 551 -32.81 34.45 10.90
CA ALA A 551 -32.90 35.61 10.02
C ALA A 551 -32.79 35.22 8.54
N GLN A 552 -31.94 34.24 8.19
CA GLN A 552 -31.86 33.70 6.83
C GLN A 552 -33.21 33.09 6.42
N ILE A 553 -33.83 32.28 7.26
CA ILE A 553 -35.13 31.66 6.98
C ILE A 553 -36.22 32.72 6.81
N GLN A 554 -36.24 33.73 7.68
CA GLN A 554 -37.18 34.84 7.58
C GLN A 554 -37.02 35.64 6.27
N ARG A 555 -35.78 35.87 5.83
CA ARG A 555 -35.51 36.50 4.52
C ARG A 555 -36.02 35.65 3.37
N ILE A 556 -35.74 34.35 3.39
CA ILE A 556 -36.22 33.40 2.38
C ILE A 556 -37.74 33.40 2.31
N SER A 557 -38.44 33.40 3.46
CA SER A 557 -39.91 33.43 3.49
C SER A 557 -40.52 34.71 2.90
N ARG A 558 -39.73 35.79 2.77
CA ARG A 558 -40.16 37.08 2.21
C ARG A 558 -39.62 37.33 0.80
N ASP A 559 -38.82 36.42 0.28
CA ASP A 559 -38.16 36.55 -1.01
C ASP A 559 -39.15 36.20 -2.13
N GLU A 560 -39.20 37.02 -3.18
CA GLU A 560 -40.07 36.81 -4.36
C GLU A 560 -39.75 35.49 -5.09
N SER A 561 -38.52 34.96 -4.92
CA SER A 561 -38.12 33.65 -5.46
C SER A 561 -38.74 32.45 -4.74
N PHE A 562 -39.32 32.64 -3.55
CA PHE A 562 -40.06 31.63 -2.81
C PHE A 562 -41.43 31.41 -3.46
N THR A 563 -41.44 30.51 -4.44
CA THR A 563 -42.58 30.22 -5.31
C THR A 563 -43.09 28.80 -5.10
N LYS A 564 -44.32 28.51 -5.53
CA LYS A 564 -44.94 27.18 -5.53
C LYS A 564 -44.03 26.06 -6.06
N ALA A 565 -43.20 26.36 -7.06
CA ALA A 565 -42.31 25.39 -7.69
C ALA A 565 -41.00 25.13 -6.91
N HIS A 566 -40.46 26.13 -6.20
CA HIS A 566 -39.14 26.05 -5.56
C HIS A 566 -39.22 25.96 -4.03
N GLY A 567 -40.33 26.43 -3.45
CA GLY A 567 -40.56 26.49 -2.00
C GLY A 567 -40.42 25.13 -1.27
N PRO A 568 -41.02 24.02 -1.76
CA PRO A 568 -40.89 22.72 -1.09
C PRO A 568 -39.45 22.22 -1.01
N GLY A 569 -38.65 22.43 -2.07
CA GLY A 569 -37.24 22.07 -2.10
C GLY A 569 -36.40 22.89 -1.11
N ILE A 570 -36.68 24.19 -1.02
CA ILE A 570 -36.02 25.09 -0.07
C ILE A 570 -36.35 24.69 1.39
N ILE A 571 -37.63 24.41 1.68
CA ILE A 571 -38.07 23.94 3.01
C ILE A 571 -37.36 22.65 3.39
N SER A 572 -37.28 21.68 2.47
CA SER A 572 -36.59 20.40 2.70
C SER A 572 -35.11 20.60 3.05
N ILE A 573 -34.40 21.47 2.32
CA ILE A 573 -33.01 21.82 2.63
C ILE A 573 -32.90 22.44 4.03
N ILE A 574 -33.79 23.35 4.42
CA ILE A 574 -33.74 23.97 5.75
C ILE A 574 -34.03 22.94 6.86
N TYR A 575 -34.98 22.01 6.65
CA TYR A 575 -35.22 20.90 7.57
C TYR A 575 -33.98 20.01 7.74
N GLN A 576 -33.25 19.75 6.66
CA GLN A 576 -31.98 19.02 6.72
C GLN A 576 -30.94 19.78 7.56
N GLN A 577 -30.79 21.08 7.35
CA GLN A 577 -29.89 21.92 8.16
C GLN A 577 -30.27 21.89 9.65
N LEU A 578 -31.57 21.99 9.95
CA LEU A 578 -32.09 21.92 11.32
C LEU A 578 -31.81 20.56 11.96
N LEU A 579 -31.98 19.46 11.22
CA LEU A 579 -31.69 18.11 11.68
C LEU A 579 -30.21 17.96 12.06
N GLU A 580 -29.29 18.46 11.22
CA GLU A 580 -27.85 18.46 11.53
C GLU A 580 -27.53 19.23 12.81
N TYR A 581 -28.15 20.39 13.00
CA TYR A 581 -27.97 21.17 14.22
C TYR A 581 -28.56 20.46 15.45
N ARG A 582 -29.75 19.87 15.35
CA ARG A 582 -30.36 19.08 16.44
C ARG A 582 -29.47 17.91 16.84
N TYR A 583 -28.91 17.20 15.87
CA TYR A 583 -27.99 16.09 16.13
C TYR A 583 -26.70 16.57 16.83
N LEU A 584 -26.08 17.64 16.32
CA LEU A 584 -24.84 18.19 16.86
C LEU A 584 -24.99 18.66 18.32
N PHE A 585 -26.01 19.48 18.57
CA PHE A 585 -26.27 20.00 19.91
C PHE A 585 -26.76 18.92 20.87
N GLY A 586 -27.62 17.99 20.42
CA GLY A 586 -28.08 16.89 21.26
C GLY A 586 -26.93 15.95 21.67
N HIS A 587 -26.00 15.66 20.76
CA HIS A 587 -24.78 14.89 21.10
C HIS A 587 -23.90 15.62 22.11
N PHE A 588 -23.76 16.95 21.98
CA PHE A 588 -23.05 17.75 22.98
C PHE A 588 -23.73 17.69 24.36
N PHE A 589 -25.06 17.83 24.42
CA PHE A 589 -25.80 17.74 25.68
C PHE A 589 -25.80 16.34 26.30
N HIS A 590 -25.76 15.30 25.47
CA HIS A 590 -25.59 13.92 25.93
C HIS A 590 -24.28 13.76 26.70
N GLN A 591 -23.18 14.29 26.17
CA GLN A 591 -21.87 14.23 26.81
C GLN A 591 -21.82 15.02 28.13
N LEU A 592 -22.42 16.21 28.17
CA LEU A 592 -22.57 17.03 29.39
C LEU A 592 -23.48 16.41 30.46
N ARG A 593 -24.15 15.28 30.17
CA ARG A 593 -25.01 14.59 31.12
C ARG A 593 -24.22 13.59 31.96
N GLN A 594 -23.04 13.17 31.49
CA GLN A 594 -22.31 12.04 32.04
C GLN A 594 -21.50 12.37 33.31
N THR A 595 -21.36 13.65 33.73
CA THR A 595 -20.62 14.02 34.96
C THR A 595 -21.06 15.34 35.66
N GLU A 596 -20.76 15.42 36.97
CA GLU A 596 -20.63 16.61 37.86
C GLU A 596 -21.72 17.73 37.88
N MET A 597 -21.62 18.66 38.84
CA MET A 597 -22.59 19.76 39.04
C MET A 597 -22.39 20.90 38.00
N GLU A 598 -21.16 21.08 37.52
CA GLU A 598 -20.77 22.17 36.61
C GLU A 598 -21.31 21.98 35.18
N GLU A 599 -21.40 20.74 34.70
CA GLU A 599 -21.95 20.42 33.38
C GLU A 599 -23.47 20.67 33.33
N LYS A 600 -24.18 20.46 34.45
CA LYS A 600 -25.61 20.83 34.58
C LYS A 600 -25.83 22.33 34.50
N LEU A 601 -24.94 23.12 35.12
CA LEU A 601 -24.99 24.59 35.02
C LEU A 601 -24.76 25.04 33.58
N LEU A 602 -23.77 24.46 32.90
CA LEU A 602 -23.51 24.75 31.49
C LEU A 602 -24.72 24.40 30.62
N ARG A 603 -25.30 23.21 30.80
CA ARG A 603 -26.51 22.77 30.07
C ARG A 603 -27.69 23.73 30.26
N ASN A 604 -27.90 24.24 31.48
CA ASN A 604 -28.96 25.21 31.75
C ASN A 604 -28.75 26.53 31.00
N ARG A 605 -27.50 26.94 30.73
CA ARG A 605 -27.21 28.13 29.91
C ARG A 605 -27.56 27.94 28.44
N PHE A 606 -27.75 26.71 27.99
CA PHE A 606 -28.14 26.35 26.62
C PHE A 606 -29.65 26.16 26.40
N LEU A 607 -30.50 26.44 27.39
CA LEU A 607 -31.96 26.29 27.26
C LEU A 607 -32.55 27.10 26.08
N PHE A 608 -31.88 28.18 25.65
CA PHE A 608 -32.29 28.96 24.49
C PHE A 608 -32.24 28.17 23.17
N VAL A 609 -31.38 27.16 23.03
CA VAL A 609 -31.20 26.41 21.77
C VAL A 609 -32.51 25.73 21.35
N ASP A 610 -33.22 25.13 22.31
CA ASP A 610 -34.51 24.49 22.06
C ASP A 610 -35.56 25.49 21.55
N GLN A 611 -35.60 26.68 22.17
CA GLN A 611 -36.49 27.76 21.78
C GLN A 611 -36.22 28.24 20.35
N TYR A 612 -34.94 28.35 19.94
CA TYR A 612 -34.59 28.68 18.56
C TYR A 612 -35.03 27.58 17.59
N PHE A 613 -34.78 26.31 17.92
CA PHE A 613 -35.19 25.19 17.06
C PHE A 613 -36.70 25.07 16.93
N GLU A 614 -37.45 25.32 18.00
CA GLU A 614 -38.91 25.37 17.95
C GLU A 614 -39.42 26.55 17.11
N THR A 615 -38.82 27.73 17.27
CA THR A 615 -39.17 28.91 16.47
C THR A 615 -38.93 28.68 14.98
N ILE A 616 -37.79 28.05 14.64
CA ILE A 616 -37.45 27.69 13.26
C ILE A 616 -38.45 26.67 12.71
N GLU A 617 -38.76 25.61 13.46
CA GLU A 617 -39.70 24.57 13.05
C GLU A 617 -41.11 25.14 12.81
N ASN A 618 -41.60 25.99 13.71
CA ASN A 618 -42.89 26.67 13.54
C ASN A 618 -42.89 27.55 12.27
N LYS A 619 -41.80 28.27 12.00
CA LYS A 619 -41.69 29.08 10.78
C LYS A 619 -41.69 28.22 9.51
N LEU A 620 -41.07 27.05 9.55
CA LEU A 620 -41.08 26.10 8.42
C LEU A 620 -42.48 25.52 8.18
N ILE A 621 -43.24 25.24 9.24
CA ILE A 621 -44.65 24.82 9.13
C ILE A 621 -45.48 25.92 8.48
N GLU A 622 -45.36 27.16 8.95
CA GLU A 622 -46.05 28.32 8.35
C GLU A 622 -45.74 28.46 6.86
N MET A 623 -44.45 28.37 6.48
CA MET A 623 -44.02 28.45 5.08
C MET A 623 -44.60 27.33 4.23
N ARG A 624 -44.77 26.12 4.79
CA ARG A 624 -45.37 24.98 4.09
C ARG A 624 -46.87 25.16 3.88
N GLU A 625 -47.58 25.61 4.92
CA GLU A 625 -49.00 25.96 4.80
C GLU A 625 -49.26 27.07 3.79
N GLU A 626 -48.35 28.05 3.70
CA GLU A 626 -48.44 29.14 2.73
C GLU A 626 -48.31 28.62 1.28
N ILE A 627 -47.40 27.68 1.02
CA ILE A 627 -47.30 26.99 -0.27
C ILE A 627 -48.56 26.18 -0.56
N ASP A 628 -49.09 25.44 0.41
CA ASP A 628 -50.29 24.62 0.23
C ASP A 628 -51.51 25.51 -0.07
N ARG A 629 -51.63 26.69 0.55
CA ARG A 629 -52.68 27.68 0.20
C ARG A 629 -52.53 28.23 -1.22
N MET A 630 -51.31 28.37 -1.74
CA MET A 630 -51.05 28.70 -3.15
C MET A 630 -51.34 27.53 -4.11
N GLN A 631 -51.61 26.30 -3.60
CA GLN A 631 -52.08 25.18 -4.40
C GLN A 631 -53.58 25.24 -4.69
N ASP A 632 -54.36 25.79 -3.77
CA ASP A 632 -55.83 25.85 -3.82
C ASP A 632 -56.39 27.10 -4.53
N THR A 633 -55.53 28.07 -4.87
CA THR A 633 -55.81 29.25 -5.70
C THR A 633 -55.14 29.13 -7.06
#